data_AF-A0A3N6LQI8-F1
#
_entry.id   AF-A0A3N6LQI8-F1
#
_cell.length_a   1.000
_cell.length_b   1.000
_cell.length_c   1.000
_cell.angle_alpha   90.00
_cell.angle_beta   90.00
_cell.angle_gamma   90.00
#
_symmetry.space_group_name_H-M   'P 1'
#
loop_
_entity.id
_entity.type
_entity.pdbx_description
1 polymer ?
#
loop_
_entity_poly.entity_id
_entity_poly.type
_entity_poly.pdbx_seq_one_letter_code
_entity_poly.pdbx_strand_id
1 'polypeptide(L)'
;MNTETSGLILCVVVSVCLLAGVGLADPTAATSTGTPEVSSDRLVPSSIAPADSRSGDVNGTTSEPGTETEPQPDAHVNPEEYDEPGDREEIRAWLAESLSNELRQSLVHLERGEYDAATDRVDAEYRDRAEQYETIVDETGGSDRHEGTLDDSMPPSDAAFDRAGTSQRELIEAVETYGELEREYERSIDAGDEDAALEYARQLDVLAANVSGANESLHVQLSALETVSDVDTEAMSSLAGAIDRQIERDQADVRSDQFVRTAVTAEAADNSATVLEPVEITGTVHVEDGNESDDTESGTVSWPDDEPIRIDINGEEHVARDHEDGRFSVDYRPDPLAPAADELEVRYRPAPGVDHLGNDTTVPVSVEPIEPSVAELEVGDEVAYDESISVSGELLAGDVLVDGAPVIVSIGGTDLETIETTDGRIDGDVEMPASVPDGDRELTLRVDVDDRAIESTTDHSRIVVAERETVLSIRATPDDDPRVDGVLMTADGTPVADQPIELSVGGETVVVTTAPDGLFSETVSTSPTDEEVTVTATYQGDGSNLASTAARTTAGGNAGSISFPVFDRRTALIGSVVALALGVVSVGAWRLRGRVRRCRPDPGSVLESRSLSDSDGSSVADGDEPSSGAVSDRSASRTRCVADSSGSFDGDPVTELLTRASDHLSAGRPNDAVQSAYVAVRLELQPTVEDGHTLTHWEFQRRYTGSQTADLETLTEGYERAAFGYEPFSEETASDLLVDAYALVTFADEDASADLDDIVLEI
;
A
#
# COMPACT_ATOMS: atom_id res chain seq x y z
N MET A 1 66.66 11.75 -21.99
CA MET A 1 66.96 12.50 -20.74
C MET A 1 66.28 13.86 -20.76
N ASN A 2 64.98 14.01 -20.55
CA ASN A 2 63.85 13.06 -20.68
C ASN A 2 62.64 13.85 -21.19
N THR A 3 62.16 13.45 -22.36
CA THR A 3 60.75 13.31 -22.83
C THR A 3 59.80 14.53 -22.81
N GLU A 4 59.19 14.99 -23.92
CA GLU A 4 58.27 14.33 -24.90
C GLU A 4 56.82 14.21 -24.38
N THR A 5 55.71 14.50 -25.11
CA THR A 5 55.43 14.88 -26.53
C THR A 5 54.13 15.72 -26.66
N SER A 6 53.83 16.22 -27.87
CA SER A 6 52.69 17.05 -28.31
C SER A 6 51.38 16.31 -28.68
N GLY A 7 50.28 17.08 -28.85
CA GLY A 7 49.02 16.74 -29.55
C GLY A 7 47.85 17.55 -28.94
N LEU A 8 47.09 18.46 -29.58
CA LEU A 8 46.66 18.71 -30.97
C LEU A 8 45.41 17.90 -31.42
N ILE A 9 44.23 18.43 -31.09
CA ILE A 9 42.88 18.06 -31.59
C ILE A 9 42.16 19.41 -31.81
N LEU A 10 41.89 19.92 -33.02
CA LEU A 10 41.07 19.48 -34.16
C LEU A 10 39.56 19.79 -33.99
N CYS A 11 39.05 20.67 -34.85
CA CYS A 11 37.66 21.14 -34.86
C CYS A 11 36.72 20.25 -35.69
N VAL A 12 35.49 20.06 -35.20
CA VAL A 12 34.26 19.72 -35.95
C VAL A 12 33.14 20.45 -35.18
N VAL A 13 32.61 21.61 -35.60
CA VAL A 13 31.72 21.87 -36.76
C VAL A 13 30.48 20.98 -36.78
N VAL A 14 29.46 21.36 -36.01
CA VAL A 14 28.06 20.97 -36.24
C VAL A 14 27.32 22.21 -36.75
N SER A 15 26.72 22.12 -37.93
CA SER A 15 26.06 23.24 -38.59
C SER A 15 24.62 23.43 -38.14
N VAL A 16 24.29 24.67 -37.77
CA VAL A 16 22.92 25.18 -37.72
C VAL A 16 22.33 25.19 -39.14
N CYS A 17 21.21 24.51 -39.36
CA CYS A 17 20.41 24.61 -40.58
C CYS A 17 19.04 25.23 -40.27
N LEU A 18 19.03 26.57 -40.25
CA LEU A 18 17.83 27.39 -40.10
C LEU A 18 17.25 27.68 -41.49
N LEU A 19 16.03 27.22 -41.77
CA LEU A 19 15.35 27.44 -43.06
C LEU A 19 13.88 27.88 -42.87
N ALA A 20 13.69 29.19 -42.75
CA ALA A 20 12.39 29.81 -42.97
C ALA A 20 12.13 30.00 -44.48
N GLY A 21 10.90 29.76 -44.95
CA GLY A 21 10.59 29.78 -46.39
C GLY A 21 9.09 29.87 -46.71
N VAL A 22 8.54 31.09 -46.64
CA VAL A 22 7.15 31.45 -47.02
C VAL A 22 6.83 31.11 -48.49
N GLY A 23 5.61 30.65 -48.81
CA GLY A 23 5.14 30.60 -50.21
C GLY A 23 3.74 30.01 -50.48
N LEU A 24 2.76 30.88 -50.76
CA LEU A 24 1.41 30.56 -51.27
C LEU A 24 1.40 29.69 -52.55
N ALA A 25 0.40 28.79 -52.69
CA ALA A 25 -0.41 28.64 -53.92
C ALA A 25 -1.62 27.68 -53.78
N ASP A 26 -2.82 28.20 -54.08
CA ASP A 26 -4.05 27.46 -54.42
C ASP A 26 -3.95 26.92 -55.87
N PRO A 27 -4.56 25.77 -56.25
CA PRO A 27 -5.64 25.87 -57.25
C PRO A 27 -6.76 24.81 -57.17
N THR A 28 -7.94 25.25 -56.73
CA THR A 28 -9.25 25.17 -57.44
C THR A 28 -9.51 24.07 -58.51
N ALA A 29 -10.50 23.23 -58.18
CA ALA A 29 -11.73 22.90 -58.96
C ALA A 29 -11.76 21.97 -60.20
N ALA A 30 -12.53 20.87 -60.09
CA ALA A 30 -13.59 20.40 -61.02
C ALA A 30 -14.32 19.17 -60.39
N THR A 31 -15.52 19.26 -59.79
CA THR A 31 -16.88 19.44 -60.37
C THR A 31 -17.44 18.25 -61.18
N SER A 32 -18.40 17.51 -60.60
CA SER A 32 -19.50 16.77 -61.28
C SER A 32 -20.52 16.25 -60.24
N THR A 33 -21.47 17.05 -59.75
CA THR A 33 -22.90 17.10 -60.19
C THR A 33 -23.69 15.77 -60.12
N GLY A 34 -24.76 15.71 -59.31
CA GLY A 34 -25.68 14.55 -59.32
C GLY A 34 -26.80 14.42 -58.26
N THR A 35 -27.53 15.47 -57.86
CA THR A 35 -28.87 15.34 -57.22
C THR A 35 -29.92 14.94 -58.28
N PRO A 36 -31.09 14.29 -57.99
CA PRO A 36 -32.06 14.71 -56.95
C PRO A 36 -32.97 13.64 -56.25
N GLU A 37 -33.64 14.09 -55.17
CA GLU A 37 -35.05 13.87 -54.77
C GLU A 37 -35.75 12.48 -54.54
N VAL A 38 -36.23 12.31 -53.29
CA VAL A 38 -37.66 12.10 -52.88
C VAL A 38 -38.37 10.70 -52.90
N SER A 39 -38.81 10.31 -51.69
CA SER A 39 -40.02 9.54 -51.28
C SER A 39 -40.28 8.04 -51.58
N SER A 40 -40.49 7.32 -50.46
CA SER A 40 -41.72 6.58 -50.07
C SER A 40 -41.96 5.09 -50.40
N ASP A 41 -42.30 4.39 -49.30
CA ASP A 41 -43.32 3.34 -49.08
C ASP A 41 -42.95 1.83 -49.14
N ARG A 42 -43.44 1.13 -48.10
CA ARG A 42 -43.75 -0.30 -47.88
C ARG A 42 -43.01 -1.43 -48.65
N LEU A 43 -42.69 -2.50 -47.88
CA LEU A 43 -43.46 -3.76 -47.92
C LEU A 43 -43.09 -4.76 -46.78
N VAL A 44 -44.13 -5.29 -46.11
CA VAL A 44 -44.19 -6.52 -45.30
C VAL A 44 -44.70 -7.67 -46.22
N PRO A 45 -44.89 -8.96 -45.81
CA PRO A 45 -44.50 -9.73 -44.60
C PRO A 45 -43.98 -11.17 -44.90
N SER A 46 -43.77 -12.03 -43.89
CA SER A 46 -44.59 -13.26 -43.68
C SER A 46 -44.14 -14.14 -42.49
N SER A 47 -45.13 -14.67 -41.78
CA SER A 47 -45.02 -15.76 -40.78
C SER A 47 -45.42 -17.11 -41.42
N ILE A 48 -45.02 -18.25 -40.83
CA ILE A 48 -45.82 -19.49 -40.66
C ILE A 48 -44.98 -20.64 -40.05
N ALA A 49 -45.57 -21.37 -39.12
CA ALA A 49 -45.24 -22.74 -38.67
C ALA A 49 -46.58 -23.54 -38.61
N PRO A 50 -46.67 -24.82 -38.17
CA PRO A 50 -45.67 -25.90 -38.01
C PRO A 50 -46.13 -27.24 -38.70
N ALA A 51 -45.39 -28.36 -38.55
CA ALA A 51 -45.96 -29.73 -38.52
C ALA A 51 -44.95 -30.80 -38.05
N ASP A 52 -45.41 -31.77 -37.26
CA ASP A 52 -44.70 -32.96 -36.74
C ASP A 52 -45.19 -34.27 -37.42
N SER A 53 -44.34 -35.29 -37.58
CA SER A 53 -44.72 -36.69 -37.78
C SER A 53 -43.53 -37.67 -37.69
N ARG A 54 -43.70 -38.74 -36.89
CA ARG A 54 -42.73 -39.84 -36.66
C ARG A 54 -42.91 -41.05 -37.60
N SER A 55 -41.86 -41.90 -37.61
CA SER A 55 -41.86 -43.38 -37.74
C SER A 55 -41.54 -44.01 -39.12
N GLY A 56 -40.60 -44.97 -39.15
CA GLY A 56 -40.22 -45.71 -40.38
C GLY A 56 -38.95 -46.57 -40.31
N ASP A 57 -39.01 -47.68 -39.56
CA ASP A 57 -38.01 -48.75 -39.35
C ASP A 57 -37.38 -49.39 -40.63
N VAL A 58 -36.02 -49.56 -40.70
CA VAL A 58 -35.34 -50.62 -41.51
C VAL A 58 -34.00 -51.09 -40.89
N ASN A 59 -33.93 -52.39 -40.56
CA ASN A 59 -32.78 -53.24 -40.23
C ASN A 59 -31.47 -53.09 -41.07
N GLY A 60 -30.31 -53.45 -40.46
CA GLY A 60 -29.39 -54.41 -41.13
C GLY A 60 -27.86 -54.26 -41.10
N THR A 61 -27.22 -54.27 -39.93
CA THR A 61 -25.96 -55.00 -39.59
C THR A 61 -24.70 -54.90 -40.50
N THR A 62 -23.54 -54.48 -39.93
CA THR A 62 -22.34 -55.35 -39.69
C THR A 62 -21.13 -54.57 -39.11
N SER A 63 -20.46 -55.18 -38.11
CA SER A 63 -19.12 -54.90 -37.53
C SER A 63 -18.96 -53.81 -36.46
N GLU A 64 -18.92 -54.27 -35.20
CA GLU A 64 -18.07 -53.69 -34.13
C GLU A 64 -16.57 -53.85 -34.50
N PRO A 65 -15.68 -52.98 -33.97
CA PRO A 65 -15.04 -53.30 -32.68
C PRO A 65 -14.83 -52.10 -31.74
N GLY A 66 -14.69 -52.38 -30.44
CA GLY A 66 -14.13 -51.45 -29.46
C GLY A 66 -15.16 -50.62 -28.71
N THR A 67 -15.59 -51.11 -27.54
CA THR A 67 -16.29 -50.28 -26.55
C THR A 67 -15.26 -49.39 -25.85
N GLU A 68 -14.89 -48.28 -26.49
CA GLU A 68 -14.41 -47.12 -25.75
C GLU A 68 -15.63 -46.54 -25.02
N THR A 69 -15.78 -46.93 -23.76
CA THR A 69 -16.71 -46.23 -22.85
C THR A 69 -16.11 -44.86 -22.61
N GLU A 70 -16.50 -43.87 -23.44
CA GLU A 70 -16.41 -42.48 -23.04
C GLU A 70 -17.09 -42.36 -21.67
N PRO A 71 -16.42 -41.83 -20.63
CA PRO A 71 -17.08 -41.60 -19.36
C PRO A 71 -18.22 -40.61 -19.61
N GLN A 72 -19.45 -41.07 -19.45
CA GLN A 72 -20.56 -40.11 -19.34
C GLN A 72 -20.30 -39.31 -18.08
N PRO A 73 -20.46 -37.96 -18.11
CA PRO A 73 -20.37 -37.17 -16.89
C PRO A 73 -21.35 -37.74 -15.87
N ASP A 74 -20.88 -37.96 -14.65
CA ASP A 74 -21.68 -38.61 -13.62
C ASP A 74 -22.99 -37.86 -13.41
N ALA A 75 -24.08 -38.62 -13.27
CA ALA A 75 -25.41 -38.05 -13.14
C ALA A 75 -25.52 -37.26 -11.83
N HIS A 76 -26.25 -36.13 -11.87
CA HIS A 76 -26.49 -35.25 -10.73
C HIS A 76 -26.66 -36.01 -9.40
N VAL A 77 -25.66 -35.88 -8.53
CA VAL A 77 -25.67 -36.48 -7.19
C VAL A 77 -26.66 -35.70 -6.31
N ASN A 78 -27.35 -36.39 -5.41
CA ASN A 78 -28.20 -35.74 -4.40
C ASN A 78 -27.31 -34.91 -3.46
N PRO A 79 -27.56 -33.60 -3.25
CA PRO A 79 -26.73 -32.78 -2.35
C PRO A 79 -26.63 -33.33 -0.91
N GLU A 80 -27.65 -34.06 -0.45
CA GLU A 80 -27.64 -34.73 0.87
C GLU A 80 -26.79 -36.02 0.91
N GLU A 81 -26.25 -36.47 -0.24
CA GLU A 81 -25.43 -37.68 -0.40
C GLU A 81 -24.04 -37.37 -1.00
N TYR A 82 -23.69 -36.09 -1.18
CA TYR A 82 -22.38 -35.65 -1.67
C TYR A 82 -21.46 -35.32 -0.49
N ASP A 83 -20.67 -36.33 -0.07
CA ASP A 83 -19.75 -36.25 1.07
C ASP A 83 -18.31 -35.81 0.70
N GLU A 84 -18.04 -35.46 -0.57
CA GLU A 84 -16.73 -34.94 -0.97
C GLU A 84 -16.61 -33.45 -0.61
N PRO A 85 -15.51 -33.01 0.02
CA PRO A 85 -15.26 -31.59 0.22
C PRO A 85 -15.06 -30.94 -1.15
N GLY A 86 -15.95 -30.02 -1.52
CA GLY A 86 -15.83 -29.25 -2.75
C GLY A 86 -14.56 -28.39 -2.75
N ASP A 87 -14.01 -28.16 -3.94
CA ASP A 87 -12.83 -27.32 -4.11
C ASP A 87 -13.21 -25.85 -3.89
N ARG A 88 -12.95 -25.36 -2.68
CA ARG A 88 -13.27 -23.98 -2.27
C ARG A 88 -12.34 -22.96 -2.92
N GLU A 89 -11.14 -23.36 -3.32
CA GLU A 89 -10.18 -22.49 -4.03
C GLU A 89 -10.68 -22.28 -5.47
N GLU A 90 -11.16 -23.33 -6.15
CA GLU A 90 -11.80 -23.21 -7.47
C GLU A 90 -13.06 -22.30 -7.42
N ILE A 91 -13.90 -22.44 -6.39
CA ILE A 91 -15.08 -21.57 -6.23
C ILE A 91 -14.68 -20.12 -5.93
N ARG A 92 -13.66 -19.89 -5.08
CA ARG A 92 -13.13 -18.55 -4.77
C ARG A 92 -12.61 -17.86 -6.04
N ALA A 93 -11.82 -18.57 -6.85
CA ALA A 93 -11.32 -18.05 -8.13
C ALA A 93 -12.44 -17.76 -9.13
N TRP A 94 -13.45 -18.63 -9.22
CA TRP A 94 -14.61 -18.40 -10.09
C TRP A 94 -15.45 -17.19 -9.66
N LEU A 95 -15.66 -17.00 -8.35
CA LEU A 95 -16.34 -15.82 -7.82
C LEU A 95 -15.55 -14.54 -8.09
N ALA A 96 -14.24 -14.54 -7.88
CA ALA A 96 -13.38 -13.37 -8.14
C ALA A 96 -13.45 -12.91 -9.61
N GLU A 97 -13.28 -13.84 -10.56
CA GLU A 97 -13.41 -13.55 -11.99
C GLU A 97 -14.82 -13.05 -12.34
N SER A 98 -15.87 -13.66 -11.76
CA SER A 98 -17.25 -13.27 -11.99
C SER A 98 -17.56 -11.85 -11.50
N LEU A 99 -17.12 -11.51 -10.28
CA LEU A 99 -17.30 -10.18 -9.67
C LEU A 99 -16.51 -9.11 -10.43
N SER A 100 -15.23 -9.36 -10.71
CA SER A 100 -14.39 -8.47 -11.55
C SER A 100 -15.02 -8.20 -12.92
N ASN A 101 -15.56 -9.24 -13.56
CA ASN A 101 -16.20 -9.10 -14.86
C ASN A 101 -17.52 -8.29 -14.80
N GLU A 102 -18.23 -8.25 -13.67
CA GLU A 102 -19.39 -7.35 -13.49
C GLU A 102 -18.95 -5.90 -13.21
N LEU A 103 -17.94 -5.66 -12.35
CA LEU A 103 -17.34 -4.32 -12.15
C LEU A 103 -16.89 -3.71 -13.47
N ARG A 104 -16.11 -4.46 -14.27
CA ARG A 104 -15.67 -4.02 -15.61
C ARG A 104 -16.84 -3.74 -16.56
N GLN A 105 -17.86 -4.61 -16.59
CA GLN A 105 -19.02 -4.39 -17.46
C GLN A 105 -19.81 -3.15 -17.05
N SER A 106 -19.90 -2.87 -15.75
CA SER A 106 -20.54 -1.68 -15.22
C SER A 106 -19.82 -0.39 -15.66
N LEU A 107 -18.49 -0.30 -15.53
CA LEU A 107 -17.71 0.83 -16.07
C LEU A 107 -17.91 1.01 -17.58
N VAL A 108 -17.98 -0.11 -18.31
CA VAL A 108 -18.24 -0.15 -19.76
C VAL A 108 -19.66 0.30 -20.15
N HIS A 109 -20.63 0.24 -19.24
CA HIS A 109 -21.96 0.85 -19.42
C HIS A 109 -21.94 2.33 -19.02
N LEU A 110 -21.22 2.68 -17.94
CA LEU A 110 -21.07 4.06 -17.47
C LEU A 110 -20.39 4.97 -18.51
N GLU A 111 -19.32 4.50 -19.15
CA GLU A 111 -18.63 5.17 -20.28
C GLU A 111 -19.60 5.56 -21.43
N ARG A 112 -20.73 4.86 -21.57
CA ARG A 112 -21.74 5.10 -22.61
C ARG A 112 -22.92 5.96 -22.17
N GLY A 113 -22.94 6.42 -20.91
CA GLY A 113 -24.11 7.07 -20.31
C GLY A 113 -25.28 6.12 -20.10
N GLU A 114 -25.04 4.81 -19.97
CA GLU A 114 -26.06 3.78 -19.73
C GLU A 114 -26.22 3.53 -18.22
N TYR A 115 -26.55 4.55 -17.43
CA TYR A 115 -26.53 4.54 -15.95
C TYR A 115 -27.30 3.38 -15.32
N ASP A 116 -28.58 3.19 -15.69
CA ASP A 116 -29.41 2.03 -15.25
C ASP A 116 -28.66 0.69 -15.45
N ALA A 117 -28.03 0.51 -16.63
CA ALA A 117 -27.34 -0.72 -16.99
C ALA A 117 -25.96 -0.87 -16.32
N ALA A 118 -25.34 0.23 -15.89
CA ALA A 118 -24.15 0.22 -15.06
C ALA A 118 -24.49 -0.18 -13.62
N THR A 119 -25.54 0.41 -13.05
CA THR A 119 -26.05 0.13 -11.70
C THR A 119 -26.52 -1.32 -11.56
N ASP A 120 -27.29 -1.83 -12.53
CA ASP A 120 -27.80 -3.23 -12.55
C ASP A 120 -26.70 -4.29 -12.34
N ARG A 121 -25.44 -3.98 -12.69
CA ARG A 121 -24.30 -4.92 -12.55
C ARG A 121 -23.65 -4.93 -11.16
N VAL A 122 -23.81 -3.86 -10.38
CA VAL A 122 -23.17 -3.66 -9.07
C VAL A 122 -24.20 -3.52 -7.92
N ASP A 123 -25.46 -3.88 -8.20
CA ASP A 123 -26.55 -3.86 -7.22
C ASP A 123 -26.70 -5.22 -6.48
N ALA A 124 -27.92 -5.70 -6.23
CA ALA A 124 -28.17 -6.78 -5.26
C ALA A 124 -27.53 -8.11 -5.67
N GLU A 125 -27.58 -8.50 -6.95
CA GLU A 125 -26.99 -9.77 -7.42
C GLU A 125 -25.45 -9.75 -7.41
N TYR A 126 -24.84 -8.57 -7.32
CA TYR A 126 -23.41 -8.40 -7.11
C TYR A 126 -23.07 -8.56 -5.62
N ARG A 127 -23.76 -7.80 -4.75
CA ARG A 127 -23.57 -7.88 -3.28
C ARG A 127 -23.82 -9.29 -2.74
N ASP A 128 -24.88 -9.97 -3.18
CA ASP A 128 -25.17 -11.37 -2.83
C ASP A 128 -24.00 -12.32 -3.19
N ARG A 129 -23.20 -12.00 -4.23
CA ARG A 129 -22.02 -12.77 -4.64
C ARG A 129 -20.74 -12.33 -3.93
N ALA A 130 -20.61 -11.06 -3.58
CA ALA A 130 -19.51 -10.54 -2.76
C ALA A 130 -19.58 -11.15 -1.35
N GLU A 131 -20.76 -11.21 -0.72
CA GLU A 131 -20.99 -11.90 0.56
C GLU A 131 -20.67 -13.42 0.49
N GLN A 132 -20.93 -14.06 -0.67
CA GLN A 132 -20.52 -15.44 -0.92
C GLN A 132 -18.99 -15.60 -1.06
N TYR A 133 -18.30 -14.60 -1.64
CA TYR A 133 -16.84 -14.58 -1.71
C TYR A 133 -16.25 -14.41 -0.31
N GLU A 134 -16.69 -13.41 0.44
CA GLU A 134 -16.36 -13.13 1.84
C GLU A 134 -16.48 -14.40 2.70
N THR A 135 -17.65 -15.05 2.66
CA THR A 135 -17.92 -16.32 3.36
C THR A 135 -16.90 -17.42 3.02
N ILE A 136 -16.48 -17.51 1.75
CA ILE A 136 -15.51 -18.54 1.32
C ILE A 136 -14.08 -18.16 1.73
N VAL A 137 -13.72 -16.87 1.71
CA VAL A 137 -12.44 -16.36 2.22
C VAL A 137 -12.30 -16.70 3.71
N ASP A 138 -13.31 -16.40 4.51
CA ASP A 138 -13.41 -16.78 5.93
C ASP A 138 -13.28 -18.29 6.14
N GLU A 139 -14.02 -19.09 5.37
CA GLU A 139 -14.03 -20.56 5.50
C GLU A 139 -12.79 -21.26 4.95
N THR A 140 -11.96 -20.59 4.14
CA THR A 140 -10.71 -21.14 3.58
C THR A 140 -9.46 -20.66 4.30
N GLY A 141 -9.57 -19.67 5.18
CA GLY A 141 -8.41 -19.01 5.77
C GLY A 141 -7.72 -18.12 4.75
N GLY A 142 -8.46 -17.14 4.23
CA GLY A 142 -7.95 -16.11 3.33
C GLY A 142 -6.67 -15.48 3.85
N SER A 143 -5.55 -15.85 3.23
CA SER A 143 -4.21 -15.35 3.50
C SER A 143 -3.92 -15.11 4.99
N ASP A 144 -3.94 -16.20 5.76
CA ASP A 144 -3.55 -16.21 7.16
C ASP A 144 -2.09 -15.74 7.32
N ARG A 145 -1.92 -14.43 7.48
CA ARG A 145 -0.84 -13.72 8.19
C ARG A 145 0.58 -14.16 7.82
N HIS A 146 1.25 -13.37 6.96
CA HIS A 146 2.63 -13.06 7.30
C HIS A 146 2.61 -12.20 8.57
N GLU A 147 3.23 -12.72 9.63
CA GLU A 147 3.50 -11.99 10.87
C GLU A 147 4.70 -11.06 10.61
N GLY A 148 4.47 -10.04 9.78
CA GLY A 148 5.47 -9.10 9.28
C GLY A 148 4.82 -7.98 8.50
N THR A 149 4.80 -6.79 9.11
CA THR A 149 4.70 -5.46 8.48
C THR A 149 3.89 -5.38 7.17
N LEU A 150 2.56 -5.49 7.29
CA LEU A 150 1.66 -4.85 6.35
C LEU A 150 1.01 -3.67 7.07
N ASP A 151 1.00 -2.54 6.39
CA ASP A 151 0.40 -1.26 6.77
C ASP A 151 -1.03 -1.44 7.34
N ASP A 152 -1.32 -0.81 8.48
CA ASP A 152 -2.65 -0.82 9.13
C ASP A 152 -3.74 -0.17 8.24
N SER A 153 -3.35 0.52 7.14
CA SER A 153 -4.24 1.08 6.13
C SER A 153 -4.84 0.04 5.16
N MET A 154 -4.28 -1.18 5.08
CA MET A 154 -4.77 -2.23 4.18
C MET A 154 -6.03 -2.92 4.73
N PRO A 155 -7.18 -2.88 4.03
CA PRO A 155 -8.42 -3.47 4.53
C PRO A 155 -8.39 -5.00 4.50
N PRO A 156 -9.20 -5.68 5.35
CA PRO A 156 -9.26 -7.13 5.37
C PRO A 156 -9.73 -7.70 4.02
N SER A 157 -9.15 -8.84 3.65
CA SER A 157 -9.30 -9.48 2.33
C SER A 157 -10.69 -10.00 1.99
N ASP A 158 -11.55 -10.05 3.00
CA ASP A 158 -12.91 -10.58 2.98
C ASP A 158 -13.88 -9.61 2.26
N ALA A 159 -13.77 -8.31 2.54
CA ALA A 159 -14.67 -7.26 2.07
C ALA A 159 -14.25 -6.54 0.76
N ALA A 160 -13.11 -6.91 0.14
CA ALA A 160 -12.53 -6.16 -0.98
C ALA A 160 -13.49 -5.93 -2.17
N PHE A 161 -14.24 -6.97 -2.58
CA PHE A 161 -15.22 -6.85 -3.66
C PHE A 161 -16.46 -6.01 -3.29
N ASP A 162 -16.90 -6.00 -2.04
CA ASP A 162 -18.05 -5.19 -1.61
C ASP A 162 -17.69 -3.69 -1.58
N ARG A 163 -16.48 -3.36 -1.11
CA ARG A 163 -15.95 -1.99 -1.15
C ARG A 163 -15.78 -1.49 -2.59
N ALA A 164 -15.15 -2.27 -3.47
CA ALA A 164 -15.03 -1.91 -4.89
C ALA A 164 -16.41 -1.69 -5.56
N GLY A 165 -17.39 -2.55 -5.26
CA GLY A 165 -18.77 -2.37 -5.72
C GLY A 165 -19.50 -1.17 -5.10
N THR A 166 -19.04 -0.68 -3.94
CA THR A 166 -19.56 0.53 -3.28
C THR A 166 -18.99 1.78 -3.91
N SER A 167 -17.66 1.94 -3.98
CA SER A 167 -17.02 3.08 -4.66
C SER A 167 -17.46 3.20 -6.12
N GLN A 168 -17.71 2.07 -6.80
CA GLN A 168 -18.22 2.09 -8.15
C GLN A 168 -19.67 2.58 -8.26
N ARG A 169 -20.54 2.30 -7.28
CA ARG A 169 -21.90 2.87 -7.23
C ARG A 169 -21.87 4.37 -6.99
N GLU A 170 -20.98 4.83 -6.10
CA GLU A 170 -20.76 6.26 -5.84
C GLU A 170 -20.30 6.99 -7.11
N LEU A 171 -19.38 6.41 -7.88
CA LEU A 171 -18.96 6.93 -9.17
C LEU A 171 -20.12 6.99 -10.19
N ILE A 172 -20.97 5.96 -10.27
CA ILE A 172 -22.14 5.96 -11.16
C ILE A 172 -23.11 7.09 -10.79
N GLU A 173 -23.43 7.25 -9.50
CA GLU A 173 -24.35 8.29 -9.00
C GLU A 173 -23.80 9.70 -9.24
N ALA A 174 -22.50 9.92 -9.03
CA ALA A 174 -21.84 11.20 -9.28
C ALA A 174 -21.87 11.58 -10.78
N VAL A 175 -21.54 10.63 -11.66
CA VAL A 175 -21.51 10.84 -13.12
C VAL A 175 -22.93 10.99 -13.70
N GLU A 176 -23.92 10.26 -13.18
CA GLU A 176 -25.33 10.43 -13.55
C GLU A 176 -25.82 11.84 -13.15
N THR A 177 -25.54 12.27 -11.92
CA THR A 177 -25.95 13.59 -11.40
C THR A 177 -25.29 14.73 -12.19
N TYR A 178 -24.00 14.60 -12.56
CA TYR A 178 -23.32 15.54 -13.46
C TYR A 178 -24.05 15.64 -14.82
N GLY A 179 -24.29 14.50 -15.48
CA GLY A 179 -24.97 14.46 -16.78
C GLY A 179 -26.46 14.86 -16.75
N GLU A 180 -27.13 14.79 -15.59
CA GLU A 180 -28.45 15.37 -15.34
C GLU A 180 -28.41 16.90 -15.37
N LEU A 181 -27.44 17.49 -14.67
CA LEU A 181 -27.31 18.93 -14.52
C LEU A 181 -26.73 19.60 -15.77
N GLU A 182 -25.82 18.93 -16.48
CA GLU A 182 -25.22 19.42 -17.73
C GLU A 182 -26.30 19.71 -18.77
N ARG A 183 -27.29 18.81 -18.88
CA ARG A 183 -28.48 19.01 -19.72
C ARG A 183 -29.27 20.26 -19.33
N GLU A 184 -29.30 20.66 -18.05
CA GLU A 184 -30.00 21.87 -17.58
C GLU A 184 -29.20 23.15 -17.87
N TYR A 185 -27.87 23.09 -17.72
CA TYR A 185 -26.93 24.11 -18.17
C TYR A 185 -27.07 24.38 -19.68
N GLU A 186 -26.97 23.35 -20.53
CA GLU A 186 -27.15 23.47 -21.98
C GLU A 186 -28.48 24.13 -22.35
N ARG A 187 -29.57 23.74 -21.68
CA ARG A 187 -30.91 24.30 -21.91
C ARG A 187 -31.03 25.76 -21.47
N SER A 188 -30.23 26.19 -20.50
CA SER A 188 -30.16 27.59 -20.04
C SER A 188 -29.38 28.46 -21.03
N ILE A 189 -28.27 27.94 -21.56
CA ILE A 189 -27.51 28.54 -22.67
C ILE A 189 -28.40 28.70 -23.92
N ASP A 190 -29.12 27.65 -24.32
CA ASP A 190 -30.05 27.66 -25.47
C ASP A 190 -31.22 28.64 -25.28
N ALA A 191 -31.63 28.88 -24.02
CA ALA A 191 -32.66 29.84 -23.66
C ALA A 191 -32.15 31.29 -23.60
N GLY A 192 -30.83 31.49 -23.45
CA GLY A 192 -30.21 32.79 -23.15
C GLY A 192 -30.47 33.27 -21.72
N ASP A 193 -30.51 32.34 -20.75
CA ASP A 193 -30.65 32.63 -19.33
C ASP A 193 -29.28 32.56 -18.65
N GLU A 194 -28.55 33.69 -18.72
CA GLU A 194 -27.15 33.81 -18.29
C GLU A 194 -26.98 33.61 -16.76
N ASP A 195 -27.92 34.12 -15.95
CA ASP A 195 -27.93 33.93 -14.49
C ASP A 195 -28.08 32.44 -14.13
N ALA A 196 -28.99 31.72 -14.81
CA ALA A 196 -29.20 30.30 -14.59
C ALA A 196 -28.02 29.45 -15.11
N ALA A 197 -27.44 29.82 -16.25
CA ALA A 197 -26.27 29.13 -16.82
C ALA A 197 -25.05 29.21 -15.88
N LEU A 198 -24.79 30.38 -15.27
CA LEU A 198 -23.70 30.54 -14.30
C LEU A 198 -23.95 29.70 -13.03
N GLU A 199 -25.16 29.72 -12.49
CA GLU A 199 -25.53 28.91 -11.31
C GLU A 199 -25.35 27.40 -11.57
N TYR A 200 -25.78 26.92 -12.74
CA TYR A 200 -25.56 25.52 -13.11
C TYR A 200 -24.10 25.18 -13.38
N ALA A 201 -23.32 26.09 -13.97
CA ALA A 201 -21.88 25.91 -14.16
C ALA A 201 -21.11 25.78 -12.83
N ARG A 202 -21.51 26.56 -11.80
CA ARG A 202 -20.97 26.44 -10.43
C ARG A 202 -21.31 25.10 -9.79
N GLN A 203 -22.55 24.64 -9.95
CA GLN A 203 -22.97 23.33 -9.43
C GLN A 203 -22.32 22.16 -10.19
N LEU A 204 -22.11 22.27 -11.51
CA LEU A 204 -21.35 21.29 -12.30
C LEU A 204 -19.89 21.19 -11.84
N ASP A 205 -19.28 22.30 -11.43
CA ASP A 205 -17.91 22.32 -10.91
C ASP A 205 -17.75 21.52 -9.62
N VAL A 206 -18.75 21.60 -8.72
CA VAL A 206 -18.84 20.77 -7.52
C VAL A 206 -19.05 19.30 -7.87
N LEU A 207 -19.93 19.00 -8.84
CA LEU A 207 -20.18 17.62 -9.26
C LEU A 207 -18.98 16.98 -9.97
N ALA A 208 -18.22 17.74 -10.75
CA ALA A 208 -16.98 17.28 -11.37
C ALA A 208 -15.96 16.88 -10.30
N ALA A 209 -15.75 17.72 -9.29
CA ALA A 209 -14.87 17.39 -8.15
C ALA A 209 -15.33 16.13 -7.39
N ASN A 210 -16.65 15.96 -7.21
CA ASN A 210 -17.20 14.74 -6.60
C ASN A 210 -16.95 13.48 -7.46
N VAL A 211 -17.02 13.59 -8.79
CA VAL A 211 -16.67 12.50 -9.71
C VAL A 211 -15.20 12.12 -9.59
N SER A 212 -14.29 13.09 -9.56
CA SER A 212 -12.86 12.83 -9.40
C SER A 212 -12.54 12.15 -8.06
N GLY A 213 -13.14 12.60 -6.96
CA GLY A 213 -13.02 11.94 -5.64
C GLY A 213 -13.60 10.51 -5.62
N ALA A 214 -14.73 10.28 -6.27
CA ALA A 214 -15.31 8.93 -6.40
C ALA A 214 -14.44 8.01 -7.29
N ASN A 215 -13.79 8.56 -8.32
CA ASN A 215 -12.84 7.86 -9.17
C ASN A 215 -11.56 7.48 -8.40
N GLU A 216 -11.02 8.39 -7.60
CA GLU A 216 -9.86 8.14 -6.72
C GLU A 216 -10.16 7.08 -5.66
N SER A 217 -11.32 7.17 -4.98
CA SER A 217 -11.83 6.13 -4.08
C SER A 217 -11.89 4.75 -4.76
N LEU A 218 -12.41 4.68 -5.99
CA LEU A 218 -12.47 3.43 -6.76
C LEU A 218 -11.07 2.91 -7.12
N HIS A 219 -10.12 3.77 -7.50
CA HIS A 219 -8.73 3.35 -7.76
C HIS A 219 -8.09 2.70 -6.53
N VAL A 220 -8.26 3.28 -5.34
CA VAL A 220 -7.78 2.68 -4.08
C VAL A 220 -8.38 1.30 -3.85
N GLN A 221 -9.69 1.12 -4.06
CA GLN A 221 -10.33 -0.20 -3.91
C GLN A 221 -9.87 -1.21 -4.98
N LEU A 222 -9.58 -0.77 -6.21
CA LEU A 222 -9.06 -1.65 -7.26
C LEU A 222 -7.62 -2.11 -6.96
N SER A 223 -6.74 -1.23 -6.48
CA SER A 223 -5.39 -1.63 -6.05
C SER A 223 -5.39 -2.58 -4.85
N ALA A 224 -6.29 -2.36 -3.88
CA ALA A 224 -6.51 -3.31 -2.79
C ALA A 224 -7.02 -4.66 -3.32
N LEU A 225 -7.92 -4.65 -4.31
CA LEU A 225 -8.48 -5.85 -4.92
C LEU A 225 -7.44 -6.70 -5.67
N GLU A 226 -6.53 -6.06 -6.40
CA GLU A 226 -5.41 -6.69 -7.11
C GLU A 226 -4.40 -7.34 -6.14
N THR A 227 -4.24 -6.75 -4.95
CA THR A 227 -3.36 -7.29 -3.90
C THR A 227 -3.98 -8.49 -3.18
N VAL A 228 -5.30 -8.52 -3.05
CA VAL A 228 -6.07 -9.53 -2.30
C VAL A 228 -6.54 -10.71 -3.15
N SER A 229 -6.73 -10.48 -4.44
CA SER A 229 -7.17 -11.45 -5.43
C SER A 229 -6.32 -11.28 -6.69
N ASP A 230 -5.88 -12.39 -7.31
CA ASP A 230 -5.03 -12.41 -8.51
C ASP A 230 -5.75 -11.92 -9.81
N VAL A 231 -6.49 -10.82 -9.69
CA VAL A 231 -7.32 -10.19 -10.71
C VAL A 231 -6.61 -8.94 -11.22
N ASP A 232 -6.31 -8.93 -12.52
CA ASP A 232 -5.82 -7.74 -13.23
C ASP A 232 -6.88 -6.62 -13.21
N THR A 233 -6.54 -5.48 -12.58
CA THR A 233 -7.42 -4.31 -12.49
C THR A 233 -7.02 -3.15 -13.42
N GLU A 234 -5.90 -3.25 -14.15
CA GLU A 234 -5.37 -2.17 -15.00
C GLU A 234 -6.42 -1.66 -16.00
N ALA A 235 -7.18 -2.58 -16.58
CA ALA A 235 -8.22 -2.27 -17.55
C ALA A 235 -9.44 -1.56 -16.93
N MET A 236 -9.74 -1.82 -15.65
CA MET A 236 -10.83 -1.14 -14.92
C MET A 236 -10.39 0.26 -14.50
N SER A 237 -9.20 0.39 -13.90
CA SER A 237 -8.55 1.67 -13.61
C SER A 237 -8.44 2.56 -14.86
N SER A 238 -8.07 1.99 -16.01
CA SER A 238 -7.98 2.73 -17.28
C SER A 238 -9.32 3.26 -17.80
N LEU A 239 -10.43 2.55 -17.52
CA LEU A 239 -11.78 2.97 -17.89
C LEU A 239 -12.33 4.02 -16.94
N ALA A 240 -12.16 3.84 -15.62
CA ALA A 240 -12.60 4.79 -14.60
C ALA A 240 -11.92 6.17 -14.85
N GLY A 241 -10.59 6.18 -14.92
CA GLY A 241 -9.83 7.37 -15.28
C GLY A 241 -10.05 7.87 -16.72
N ALA A 242 -10.76 7.17 -17.60
CA ALA A 242 -11.19 7.73 -18.90
C ALA A 242 -12.49 8.53 -18.79
N ILE A 243 -13.38 8.17 -17.85
CA ILE A 243 -14.64 8.87 -17.55
C ILE A 243 -14.33 10.20 -16.85
N ASP A 244 -13.49 10.16 -15.81
CA ASP A 244 -13.04 11.35 -15.06
C ASP A 244 -12.40 12.39 -16.01
N ARG A 245 -11.36 12.00 -16.77
CA ARG A 245 -10.73 12.85 -17.80
C ARG A 245 -11.67 13.34 -18.90
N GLN A 246 -12.86 12.78 -19.08
CA GLN A 246 -13.85 13.31 -20.02
C GLN A 246 -14.62 14.46 -19.34
N ILE A 247 -15.10 14.24 -18.12
CA ILE A 247 -15.78 15.26 -17.31
C ILE A 247 -14.87 16.45 -17.01
N GLU A 248 -13.58 16.23 -16.73
CA GLU A 248 -12.59 17.33 -16.60
C GLU A 248 -12.54 18.23 -17.84
N ARG A 249 -12.67 17.68 -19.06
CA ARG A 249 -12.64 18.47 -20.30
C ARG A 249 -13.94 19.23 -20.51
N ASP A 250 -15.06 18.54 -20.32
CA ASP A 250 -16.38 19.13 -20.51
C ASP A 250 -16.57 20.27 -19.48
N GLN A 251 -16.14 20.06 -18.23
CA GLN A 251 -16.12 21.09 -17.20
C GLN A 251 -15.10 22.21 -17.49
N ALA A 252 -13.92 21.92 -18.05
CA ALA A 252 -12.97 22.97 -18.44
C ALA A 252 -13.55 23.93 -19.51
N ASP A 253 -14.33 23.40 -20.46
CA ASP A 253 -15.06 24.21 -21.44
C ASP A 253 -16.16 25.04 -20.76
N VAL A 254 -16.96 24.44 -19.86
CA VAL A 254 -17.98 25.16 -19.04
C VAL A 254 -17.36 26.31 -18.23
N ARG A 255 -16.26 26.05 -17.51
CA ARG A 255 -15.54 27.08 -16.73
C ARG A 255 -15.01 28.19 -17.65
N SER A 256 -14.40 27.84 -18.79
CA SER A 256 -13.83 28.81 -19.73
C SER A 256 -14.88 29.78 -20.30
N ASP A 257 -16.12 29.32 -20.47
CA ASP A 257 -17.23 30.11 -21.01
C ASP A 257 -17.98 30.92 -19.93
N GLN A 258 -18.12 30.41 -18.70
CA GLN A 258 -18.95 31.04 -17.66
C GLN A 258 -18.16 31.76 -16.56
N PHE A 259 -16.95 31.32 -16.20
CA PHE A 259 -16.25 31.82 -15.01
C PHE A 259 -15.33 33.01 -15.34
N VAL A 260 -15.13 33.87 -14.35
CA VAL A 260 -14.33 35.09 -14.51
C VAL A 260 -12.84 34.75 -14.47
N ARG A 261 -12.05 35.36 -15.36
CA ARG A 261 -10.58 35.19 -15.36
C ARG A 261 -9.98 35.83 -14.11
N THR A 262 -8.94 35.18 -13.58
CA THR A 262 -8.07 35.79 -12.59
C THR A 262 -6.65 35.90 -13.14
N ALA A 263 -5.85 36.78 -12.53
CA ALA A 263 -4.41 36.85 -12.70
C ALA A 263 -3.75 36.71 -11.31
N VAL A 264 -2.78 35.82 -11.19
CA VAL A 264 -1.99 35.66 -9.96
C VAL A 264 -0.61 36.31 -10.11
N THR A 265 -0.17 37.01 -9.07
CA THR A 265 1.22 37.49 -8.95
C THR A 265 1.79 37.06 -7.61
N ALA A 266 2.99 36.50 -7.62
CA ALA A 266 3.68 36.02 -6.42
C ALA A 266 5.14 36.48 -6.39
N GLU A 267 5.65 36.72 -5.19
CA GLU A 267 7.05 37.01 -4.91
C GLU A 267 7.48 36.31 -3.60
N ALA A 268 8.69 35.74 -3.60
CA ALA A 268 9.27 35.09 -2.43
C ALA A 268 10.05 36.09 -1.57
N ALA A 269 9.99 35.93 -0.24
CA ALA A 269 10.77 36.73 0.69
C ALA A 269 12.29 36.55 0.52
N ASP A 270 12.71 35.31 0.20
CA ASP A 270 14.08 34.91 -0.09
C ASP A 270 14.14 34.11 -1.41
N ASN A 271 15.34 33.98 -2.01
CA ASN A 271 15.51 33.38 -3.35
C ASN A 271 15.97 31.90 -3.27
N SER A 272 15.88 31.29 -2.08
CA SER A 272 16.36 29.95 -1.79
C SER A 272 15.46 29.30 -0.74
N ALA A 273 15.16 28.01 -0.90
CA ALA A 273 14.42 27.21 0.07
C ALA A 273 15.15 25.87 0.28
N THR A 274 15.08 25.33 1.49
CA THR A 274 15.55 23.97 1.80
C THR A 274 14.49 23.26 2.64
N VAL A 275 14.60 21.93 2.78
CA VAL A 275 13.74 21.11 3.65
C VAL A 275 13.66 21.67 5.09
N LEU A 276 14.74 22.32 5.57
CA LEU A 276 14.84 22.89 6.91
C LEU A 276 14.48 24.38 6.98
N GLU A 277 14.76 25.13 5.92
CA GLU A 277 14.57 26.58 5.84
C GLU A 277 13.44 26.89 4.82
N PRO A 278 12.17 26.95 5.27
CA PRO A 278 11.05 27.30 4.39
C PRO A 278 11.12 28.76 3.95
N VAL A 279 10.47 29.06 2.82
CA VAL A 279 10.38 30.40 2.25
C VAL A 279 8.95 30.91 2.30
N GLU A 280 8.75 32.15 2.75
CA GLU A 280 7.44 32.80 2.65
C GLU A 280 7.21 33.25 1.19
N ILE A 281 6.18 32.71 0.56
CA ILE A 281 5.65 33.13 -0.74
C ILE A 281 4.47 34.06 -0.48
N THR A 282 4.57 35.30 -0.94
CA THR A 282 3.51 36.31 -0.81
C THR A 282 2.99 36.73 -2.18
N GLY A 283 1.73 37.13 -2.27
CA GLY A 283 1.17 37.49 -3.56
C GLY A 283 -0.21 38.14 -3.51
N THR A 284 -0.79 38.27 -4.68
CA THR A 284 -2.16 38.74 -4.90
C THR A 284 -2.81 37.99 -6.05
N VAL A 285 -4.06 37.57 -5.85
CA VAL A 285 -4.99 37.15 -6.88
C VAL A 285 -5.86 38.36 -7.24
N HIS A 286 -6.00 38.64 -8.53
CA HIS A 286 -6.83 39.72 -9.03
C HIS A 286 -7.83 39.18 -10.04
N VAL A 287 -9.11 39.50 -9.86
CA VAL A 287 -10.15 39.25 -10.87
C VAL A 287 -9.87 40.18 -12.06
N GLU A 288 -9.74 39.62 -13.26
CA GLU A 288 -9.59 40.41 -14.48
C GLU A 288 -10.96 40.96 -14.89
N ASP A 289 -11.09 42.29 -15.01
CA ASP A 289 -12.28 42.92 -15.58
C ASP A 289 -12.55 42.34 -16.98
N GLY A 290 -13.64 41.58 -17.10
CA GLY A 290 -14.16 41.12 -18.38
C GLY A 290 -14.30 42.32 -19.34
N ASN A 291 -13.99 42.12 -20.62
CA ASN A 291 -13.82 43.19 -21.61
C ASN A 291 -15.15 43.88 -22.03
N GLU A 292 -15.86 44.46 -21.08
CA GLU A 292 -16.94 45.41 -21.27
C GLU A 292 -16.38 46.84 -21.23
N SER A 293 -16.45 47.51 -22.36
CA SER A 293 -15.94 48.88 -22.52
C SER A 293 -16.94 49.91 -21.99
N ASP A 294 -17.13 49.98 -20.67
CA ASP A 294 -17.88 51.07 -20.04
C ASP A 294 -17.01 51.89 -19.07
N ASP A 295 -17.05 53.22 -19.21
CA ASP A 295 -16.18 54.19 -18.51
C ASP A 295 -16.59 54.35 -17.03
N THR A 296 -16.47 53.28 -16.23
CA THR A 296 -16.66 53.32 -14.76
C THR A 296 -15.30 53.33 -14.06
N GLU A 297 -15.14 54.25 -13.12
CA GLU A 297 -13.88 54.52 -12.42
C GLU A 297 -13.34 53.28 -11.69
N SER A 298 -12.13 52.82 -12.05
CA SER A 298 -11.34 51.72 -11.45
C SER A 298 -12.03 50.98 -10.29
N GLY A 299 -12.91 50.05 -10.66
CA GLY A 299 -13.51 49.13 -9.71
C GLY A 299 -12.49 48.07 -9.32
N THR A 300 -11.77 48.28 -8.23
CA THR A 300 -11.17 47.13 -7.54
C THR A 300 -12.32 46.25 -7.09
N VAL A 301 -12.55 45.15 -7.81
CA VAL A 301 -13.41 44.06 -7.35
C VAL A 301 -12.73 43.50 -6.10
N SER A 302 -13.24 43.85 -4.91
CA SER A 302 -12.74 43.26 -3.67
C SER A 302 -13.02 41.77 -3.71
N TRP A 303 -12.01 41.00 -3.34
CA TRP A 303 -12.16 39.59 -3.02
C TRP A 303 -13.25 39.40 -1.95
N PRO A 304 -14.10 38.37 -2.03
CA PRO A 304 -15.05 38.08 -0.96
C PRO A 304 -14.30 37.79 0.36
N ASP A 305 -14.60 38.58 1.41
CA ASP A 305 -13.90 38.53 2.70
C ASP A 305 -13.98 37.16 3.41
N ASP A 306 -14.93 36.30 3.02
CA ASP A 306 -15.20 34.99 3.62
C ASP A 306 -14.60 33.80 2.82
N GLU A 307 -13.90 34.04 1.69
CA GLU A 307 -13.44 32.96 0.80
C GLU A 307 -11.93 32.68 0.90
N PRO A 308 -11.50 31.48 1.37
CA PRO A 308 -10.09 31.14 1.51
C PRO A 308 -9.43 30.95 0.14
N ILE A 309 -8.31 31.64 -0.07
CA ILE A 309 -7.49 31.47 -1.28
C ILE A 309 -6.65 30.20 -1.15
N ARG A 310 -6.79 29.27 -2.09
CA ARG A 310 -5.93 28.08 -2.20
C ARG A 310 -4.87 28.28 -3.26
N ILE A 311 -3.63 27.98 -2.90
CA ILE A 311 -2.45 28.15 -3.73
C ILE A 311 -1.73 26.81 -3.82
N ASP A 312 -1.61 26.30 -5.04
CA ASP A 312 -0.81 25.13 -5.41
C ASP A 312 0.64 25.61 -5.67
N ILE A 313 1.62 25.06 -4.96
CA ILE A 313 3.05 25.34 -5.17
C ILE A 313 3.74 24.04 -5.57
N ASN A 314 4.23 23.97 -6.82
CA ASN A 314 4.82 22.75 -7.40
C ASN A 314 3.95 21.47 -7.27
N GLY A 315 2.63 21.60 -7.15
CA GLY A 315 1.68 20.48 -6.97
C GLY A 315 1.15 20.30 -5.55
N GLU A 316 1.67 21.01 -4.55
CA GLU A 316 1.21 20.95 -3.15
C GLU A 316 0.16 22.04 -2.87
N GLU A 317 -1.05 21.67 -2.43
CA GLU A 317 -2.11 22.65 -2.11
C GLU A 317 -1.93 23.24 -0.70
N HIS A 318 -1.86 24.57 -0.64
CA HIS A 318 -1.82 25.33 0.61
C HIS A 318 -3.02 26.28 0.72
N VAL A 319 -3.53 26.46 1.94
CA VAL A 319 -4.53 27.50 2.27
C VAL A 319 -3.81 28.77 2.73
N ALA A 320 -4.11 29.89 2.07
CA ALA A 320 -3.50 31.19 2.38
C ALA A 320 -3.88 31.73 3.76
N ARG A 321 -2.91 32.30 4.48
CA ARG A 321 -3.12 32.83 5.84
C ARG A 321 -3.66 34.26 5.88
N ASP A 322 -3.31 35.05 4.87
CA ASP A 322 -3.95 36.31 4.53
C ASP A 322 -4.82 36.06 3.29
N HIS A 323 -5.98 36.70 3.22
CA HIS A 323 -6.89 36.71 2.05
C HIS A 323 -7.61 38.06 1.88
N GLU A 324 -7.30 39.08 2.70
CA GLU A 324 -7.91 40.41 2.58
C GLU A 324 -7.53 41.06 1.23
N ASP A 325 -8.52 41.56 0.49
CA ASP A 325 -8.38 42.10 -0.87
C ASP A 325 -7.67 41.15 -1.89
N GLY A 326 -7.74 39.83 -1.68
CA GLY A 326 -7.12 38.85 -2.58
C GLY A 326 -5.61 38.67 -2.38
N ARG A 327 -5.03 39.21 -1.31
CA ARG A 327 -3.62 38.96 -0.92
C ARG A 327 -3.44 37.52 -0.48
N PHE A 328 -2.25 36.96 -0.56
CA PHE A 328 -1.92 35.72 0.13
C PHE A 328 -0.51 35.71 0.71
N SER A 329 -0.34 34.90 1.75
CA SER A 329 0.95 34.45 2.29
C SER A 329 0.86 32.96 2.59
N VAL A 330 1.87 32.21 2.14
CA VAL A 330 2.06 30.78 2.31
C VAL A 330 3.53 30.55 2.68
N ASP A 331 3.82 29.77 3.72
CA ASP A 331 5.19 29.26 3.92
C ASP A 331 5.36 27.99 3.10
N TYR A 332 6.21 28.01 2.09
CA TYR A 332 6.57 26.84 1.31
C TYR A 332 7.79 26.16 1.93
N ARG A 333 7.64 24.88 2.27
CA ARG A 333 8.75 23.98 2.64
C ARG A 333 8.84 22.91 1.56
N PRO A 334 9.97 22.75 0.86
CA PRO A 334 10.17 21.62 -0.03
C PRO A 334 10.14 20.30 0.75
N ASP A 335 9.32 19.35 0.32
CA ASP A 335 9.42 17.95 0.76
C ASP A 335 10.81 17.38 0.44
N PRO A 336 11.33 16.44 1.24
CA PRO A 336 12.65 15.82 0.99
C PRO A 336 12.80 15.20 -0.40
N LEU A 337 11.71 14.61 -0.94
CA LEU A 337 11.65 14.03 -2.28
C LEU A 337 10.97 14.93 -3.32
N ALA A 338 10.75 16.21 -3.02
CA ALA A 338 10.40 17.20 -4.03
C ALA A 338 11.55 17.36 -5.05
N PRO A 339 11.27 17.68 -6.32
CA PRO A 339 12.30 17.98 -7.31
C PRO A 339 13.17 19.17 -6.91
N ALA A 340 14.48 19.09 -7.16
CA ALA A 340 15.34 20.28 -7.14
C ALA A 340 14.98 21.20 -8.31
N ALA A 341 14.83 22.50 -8.05
CA ALA A 341 14.39 23.49 -9.04
C ALA A 341 15.02 24.87 -8.79
N ASP A 342 15.12 25.70 -9.84
CA ASP A 342 15.53 27.13 -9.74
C ASP A 342 14.33 28.10 -9.72
N GLU A 343 13.13 27.57 -9.93
CA GLU A 343 11.87 28.29 -10.08
C GLU A 343 10.73 27.44 -9.48
N LEU A 344 9.80 28.06 -8.77
CA LEU A 344 8.57 27.44 -8.26
C LEU A 344 7.38 27.83 -9.14
N GLU A 345 6.56 26.86 -9.54
CA GLU A 345 5.24 27.12 -10.11
C GLU A 345 4.26 27.41 -8.97
N VAL A 346 3.57 28.55 -9.04
CA VAL A 346 2.58 29.01 -8.05
C VAL A 346 1.26 29.24 -8.76
N ARG A 347 0.25 28.43 -8.43
CA ARG A 347 -1.05 28.39 -9.12
C ARG A 347 -2.19 28.67 -8.16
N TYR A 348 -3.02 29.66 -8.46
CA TYR A 348 -4.30 29.83 -7.77
C TYR A 348 -5.28 28.74 -8.20
N ARG A 349 -5.81 28.00 -7.22
CA ARG A 349 -6.81 26.93 -7.37
C ARG A 349 -8.14 27.40 -6.74
N PRO A 350 -9.12 27.91 -7.52
CA PRO A 350 -10.46 28.17 -7.00
C PRO A 350 -11.09 26.89 -6.47
N ALA A 351 -11.77 26.96 -5.32
CA ALA A 351 -12.53 25.84 -4.80
C ALA A 351 -13.69 25.47 -5.76
N PRO A 352 -14.17 24.20 -5.74
CA PRO A 352 -15.28 23.79 -6.59
C PRO A 352 -16.53 24.66 -6.39
N GLY A 353 -17.07 25.20 -7.47
CA GLY A 353 -18.26 26.05 -7.47
C GLY A 353 -18.02 27.53 -7.17
N VAL A 354 -16.75 27.96 -7.12
CA VAL A 354 -16.36 29.38 -7.21
C VAL A 354 -16.35 29.81 -8.68
N ASP A 355 -16.96 30.94 -9.01
CA ASP A 355 -17.08 31.46 -10.38
C ASP A 355 -15.79 32.15 -10.89
N HIS A 356 -14.65 31.61 -10.50
CA HIS A 356 -13.31 32.09 -10.85
C HIS A 356 -12.52 31.00 -11.56
N LEU A 357 -11.70 31.42 -12.53
CA LEU A 357 -10.71 30.58 -13.19
C LEU A 357 -9.40 30.60 -12.41
N GLY A 358 -8.74 29.45 -12.31
CA GLY A 358 -7.37 29.37 -11.83
C GLY A 358 -6.38 30.05 -12.77
N ASN A 359 -5.21 30.39 -12.25
CA ASN A 359 -4.14 31.04 -12.99
C ASN A 359 -2.78 30.65 -12.37
N ASP A 360 -1.74 30.53 -13.19
CA ASP A 360 -0.38 30.18 -12.78
C ASP A 360 0.62 31.33 -12.99
N THR A 361 1.64 31.36 -12.13
CA THR A 361 2.80 32.23 -12.24
C THR A 361 4.05 31.49 -11.75
N THR A 362 5.23 32.01 -12.09
CA THR A 362 6.52 31.40 -11.73
C THR A 362 7.30 32.35 -10.82
N VAL A 363 7.82 31.83 -9.71
CA VAL A 363 8.62 32.59 -8.74
C VAL A 363 10.06 32.07 -8.73
N PRO A 364 11.08 32.92 -8.91
CA PRO A 364 12.48 32.48 -8.92
C PRO A 364 12.97 32.18 -7.50
N VAL A 365 13.01 30.90 -7.14
CA VAL A 365 13.52 30.37 -5.86
C VAL A 365 14.27 29.08 -6.15
N SER A 366 15.54 29.01 -5.76
CA SER A 366 16.31 27.77 -5.84
C SER A 366 15.97 26.86 -4.65
N VAL A 367 15.40 25.69 -4.92
CA VAL A 367 15.28 24.58 -3.97
C VAL A 367 16.67 23.94 -3.87
N GLU A 368 17.42 24.30 -2.82
CA GLU A 368 18.79 23.84 -2.62
C GLU A 368 18.80 22.48 -1.90
N PRO A 369 19.40 21.42 -2.49
CA PRO A 369 19.47 20.10 -1.86
C PRO A 369 20.28 20.10 -0.55
N ILE A 370 19.91 19.23 0.39
CA ILE A 370 20.69 18.98 1.61
C ILE A 370 21.13 17.51 1.73
N GLU A 371 22.33 17.26 2.24
CA GLU A 371 22.85 15.90 2.48
C GLU A 371 22.04 15.24 3.63
N PRO A 372 21.29 14.15 3.37
CA PRO A 372 20.55 13.44 4.41
C PRO A 372 21.48 12.50 5.19
N SER A 373 21.06 12.11 6.39
CA SER A 373 21.81 11.25 7.30
C SER A 373 20.96 10.09 7.81
N VAL A 374 21.58 8.91 7.97
CA VAL A 374 20.93 7.77 8.64
C VAL A 374 21.21 7.85 10.14
N ALA A 375 20.15 7.98 10.94
CA ALA A 375 20.18 7.90 12.39
C ALA A 375 19.80 6.50 12.89
N GLU A 376 20.13 6.22 14.15
CA GLU A 376 19.79 4.99 14.89
C GLU A 376 20.06 3.67 14.15
N LEU A 377 21.05 3.64 13.25
CA LEU A 377 21.39 2.46 12.45
C LEU A 377 21.75 1.23 13.31
N GLU A 378 20.88 0.23 13.34
CA GLU A 378 21.10 -1.09 13.93
C GLU A 378 21.29 -2.14 12.83
N VAL A 379 22.37 -2.92 12.95
CA VAL A 379 22.81 -3.93 11.97
C VAL A 379 23.43 -5.10 12.73
N GLY A 380 23.14 -6.34 12.32
CA GLY A 380 23.76 -7.55 12.89
C GLY A 380 25.29 -7.63 12.69
N ASP A 381 26.01 -8.08 13.72
CA ASP A 381 27.49 -8.17 13.72
C ASP A 381 28.04 -9.31 12.82
N GLU A 382 27.29 -10.39 12.59
CA GLU A 382 27.74 -11.63 11.93
C GLU A 382 26.60 -12.29 11.14
N VAL A 383 26.88 -12.82 9.94
CA VAL A 383 25.90 -13.49 9.05
C VAL A 383 26.59 -14.53 8.15
N ALA A 384 25.95 -15.65 7.84
CA ALA A 384 26.40 -16.62 6.83
C ALA A 384 25.45 -16.67 5.61
N TYR A 385 25.83 -17.35 4.51
CA TYR A 385 24.95 -17.63 3.36
C TYR A 385 23.55 -18.11 3.78
N ASP A 386 22.45 -17.78 3.08
CA ASP A 386 21.11 -18.34 3.41
C ASP A 386 20.68 -18.04 4.87
N GLU A 387 21.28 -17.02 5.49
CA GLU A 387 20.83 -16.36 6.72
C GLU A 387 20.50 -14.91 6.37
N SER A 388 19.46 -14.36 7.00
CA SER A 388 19.07 -12.96 6.83
C SER A 388 19.75 -12.06 7.85
N ILE A 389 20.02 -10.81 7.47
CA ILE A 389 20.42 -9.76 8.40
C ILE A 389 19.37 -8.65 8.44
N SER A 390 18.82 -8.43 9.63
CA SER A 390 17.98 -7.27 9.92
C SER A 390 18.81 -5.99 9.88
N VAL A 391 18.32 -5.01 9.13
CA VAL A 391 18.83 -3.65 9.00
C VAL A 391 17.71 -2.71 9.40
N SER A 392 17.94 -1.84 10.38
CA SER A 392 16.98 -0.81 10.76
C SER A 392 17.65 0.53 11.06
N GLY A 393 16.91 1.62 10.89
CA GLY A 393 17.37 2.99 11.14
C GLY A 393 16.34 4.03 10.73
N GLU A 394 16.72 5.31 10.77
CA GLU A 394 15.86 6.44 10.38
C GLU A 394 16.59 7.30 9.35
N LEU A 395 15.97 7.62 8.21
CA LEU A 395 16.53 8.52 7.22
C LEU A 395 16.04 9.95 7.48
N LEU A 396 16.97 10.85 7.76
CA LEU A 396 16.69 12.23 8.18
C LEU A 396 17.31 13.24 7.21
N ALA A 397 16.47 14.13 6.69
CA ALA A 397 16.86 15.38 6.04
C ALA A 397 17.00 16.46 7.12
N GLY A 398 18.07 16.38 7.91
CA GLY A 398 18.26 17.19 9.11
C GLY A 398 17.44 16.67 10.29
N ASP A 399 16.31 17.31 10.59
CA ASP A 399 15.32 16.87 11.58
C ASP A 399 13.96 16.45 10.98
N VAL A 400 13.85 16.40 9.64
CA VAL A 400 12.67 15.91 8.92
C VAL A 400 12.89 14.46 8.48
N LEU A 401 11.93 13.58 8.75
CA LEU A 401 11.90 12.19 8.28
C LEU A 401 11.70 12.14 6.77
N VAL A 402 12.46 11.28 6.08
CA VAL A 402 12.44 11.15 4.61
C VAL A 402 11.70 9.88 4.23
N ASP A 403 10.39 10.00 3.99
CA ASP A 403 9.55 8.89 3.56
C ASP A 403 9.71 8.55 2.06
N GLY A 404 9.40 7.31 1.67
CA GLY A 404 9.39 6.85 0.26
C GLY A 404 10.75 6.84 -0.46
N ALA A 405 11.88 6.94 0.25
CA ALA A 405 13.21 7.00 -0.33
C ALA A 405 13.81 5.60 -0.55
N PRO A 406 14.35 5.30 -1.74
CA PRO A 406 14.98 4.00 -2.00
C PRO A 406 16.39 3.93 -1.40
N VAL A 407 16.58 2.98 -0.47
CA VAL A 407 17.84 2.70 0.22
C VAL A 407 18.41 1.37 -0.26
N ILE A 408 19.49 1.44 -1.03
CA ILE A 408 20.17 0.25 -1.57
C ILE A 408 21.12 -0.30 -0.50
N VAL A 409 20.92 -1.57 -0.12
CA VAL A 409 21.78 -2.30 0.81
C VAL A 409 22.79 -3.12 0.01
N SER A 410 24.08 -2.94 0.30
CA SER A 410 25.16 -3.69 -0.33
C SER A 410 26.20 -4.16 0.69
N ILE A 411 26.82 -5.32 0.46
CA ILE A 411 27.89 -5.85 1.32
C ILE A 411 29.11 -6.19 0.46
N GLY A 412 30.24 -5.56 0.79
CA GLY A 412 31.50 -5.76 0.06
C GLY A 412 31.48 -5.28 -1.41
N GLY A 413 30.50 -4.45 -1.78
CA GLY A 413 30.27 -3.98 -3.16
C GLY A 413 29.37 -4.89 -4.01
N THR A 414 28.70 -5.87 -3.39
CA THR A 414 27.59 -6.62 -3.99
C THR A 414 26.28 -6.03 -3.48
N ASP A 415 25.47 -5.47 -4.37
CA ASP A 415 24.10 -5.03 -4.06
C ASP A 415 23.24 -6.25 -3.74
N LEU A 416 22.43 -6.15 -2.68
CA LEU A 416 21.61 -7.25 -2.17
C LEU A 416 20.12 -6.96 -2.38
N GLU A 417 19.67 -5.81 -1.88
CA GLU A 417 18.25 -5.44 -1.83
C GLU A 417 18.10 -3.91 -1.85
N THR A 418 16.91 -3.43 -2.19
CA THR A 418 16.52 -2.01 -2.05
C THR A 418 15.33 -1.95 -1.11
N ILE A 419 15.48 -1.25 0.01
CA ILE A 419 14.45 -1.00 1.01
C ILE A 419 13.92 0.40 0.77
N GLU A 420 12.61 0.57 0.58
CA GLU A 420 11.99 1.90 0.57
C GLU A 420 11.70 2.31 2.02
N THR A 421 11.93 3.57 2.38
CA THR A 421 11.59 4.06 3.71
C THR A 421 10.08 4.18 3.89
N THR A 422 9.59 3.88 5.10
CA THR A 422 8.19 4.05 5.51
C THR A 422 8.15 4.85 6.80
N ASP A 423 7.40 5.96 6.84
CA ASP A 423 7.47 6.99 7.89
C ASP A 423 8.91 7.50 8.12
N GLY A 424 9.74 7.48 7.07
CA GLY A 424 11.18 7.77 7.15
C GLY A 424 12.03 6.71 7.85
N ARG A 425 11.44 5.59 8.28
CA ARG A 425 12.14 4.44 8.87
C ARG A 425 12.67 3.52 7.77
N ILE A 426 13.91 3.06 7.95
CA ILE A 426 14.48 1.92 7.22
C ILE A 426 14.23 0.69 8.10
N ASP A 427 13.61 -0.36 7.57
CA ASP A 427 13.42 -1.64 8.26
C ASP A 427 13.36 -2.77 7.20
N GLY A 428 14.19 -3.80 7.33
CA GLY A 428 14.21 -4.91 6.37
C GLY A 428 15.21 -6.04 6.71
N ASP A 429 14.92 -7.25 6.24
CA ASP A 429 15.69 -8.48 6.50
C ASP A 429 16.36 -9.00 5.21
N VAL A 430 17.63 -8.67 5.02
CA VAL A 430 18.36 -8.93 3.77
C VAL A 430 18.99 -10.33 3.77
N GLU A 431 18.62 -11.19 2.83
CA GLU A 431 19.23 -12.53 2.68
C GLU A 431 20.68 -12.47 2.15
N MET A 432 21.57 -13.28 2.74
CA MET A 432 22.99 -13.32 2.38
C MET A 432 23.29 -14.30 1.22
N PRO A 433 23.67 -13.82 0.02
CA PRO A 433 23.96 -14.69 -1.12
C PRO A 433 25.38 -15.28 -1.06
N ALA A 434 25.62 -16.29 -1.90
CA ALA A 434 26.94 -16.93 -2.03
C ALA A 434 27.97 -16.07 -2.78
N SER A 435 27.54 -14.96 -3.41
CA SER A 435 28.40 -14.02 -4.15
C SER A 435 29.15 -13.03 -3.26
N VAL A 436 28.84 -12.95 -1.97
CA VAL A 436 29.56 -12.14 -0.99
C VAL A 436 30.65 -13.00 -0.34
N PRO A 437 31.95 -12.62 -0.42
CA PRO A 437 33.02 -13.41 0.18
C PRO A 437 33.13 -13.28 1.70
N ASP A 438 33.68 -14.30 2.36
CA ASP A 438 33.83 -14.40 3.82
C ASP A 438 34.76 -13.33 4.44
N GLY A 439 34.73 -13.21 5.77
CA GLY A 439 35.59 -12.34 6.58
C GLY A 439 34.98 -10.98 6.93
N ASP A 440 35.82 -10.06 7.38
CA ASP A 440 35.40 -8.67 7.68
C ASP A 440 34.93 -7.96 6.39
N ARG A 441 33.67 -7.53 6.36
CA ARG A 441 33.05 -6.78 5.26
C ARG A 441 32.48 -5.46 5.75
N GLU A 442 32.28 -4.57 4.78
CA GLU A 442 31.60 -3.30 4.94
C GLU A 442 30.20 -3.46 4.35
N LEU A 443 29.19 -3.30 5.18
CA LEU A 443 27.82 -3.08 4.75
C LEU A 443 27.69 -1.59 4.43
N THR A 444 27.07 -1.28 3.30
CA THR A 444 26.89 0.08 2.82
C THR A 444 25.41 0.30 2.53
N LEU A 445 24.82 1.29 3.19
CA LEU A 445 23.49 1.81 2.89
C LEU A 445 23.66 3.02 1.98
N ARG A 446 22.95 3.04 0.85
CA ARG A 446 23.09 4.10 -0.14
C ARG A 446 21.72 4.60 -0.57
N VAL A 447 21.43 5.86 -0.27
CA VAL A 447 20.26 6.55 -0.82
C VAL A 447 20.69 7.14 -2.15
N ASP A 448 20.04 6.73 -3.24
CA ASP A 448 20.42 7.12 -4.60
C ASP A 448 19.28 7.90 -5.25
N VAL A 449 19.31 9.21 -5.09
CA VAL A 449 18.25 10.11 -5.58
C VAL A 449 18.86 11.26 -6.38
N ASP A 450 18.46 11.35 -7.65
CA ASP A 450 18.87 12.41 -8.57
C ASP A 450 17.80 13.50 -8.65
N ASP A 451 18.23 14.76 -8.77
CA ASP A 451 17.37 15.94 -8.95
C ASP A 451 16.27 16.07 -7.86
N ARG A 452 16.65 16.00 -6.57
CA ARG A 452 15.76 16.11 -5.39
C ARG A 452 16.22 17.16 -4.38
N ALA A 453 15.33 17.55 -3.47
CA ALA A 453 15.61 18.45 -2.33
C ALA A 453 16.55 17.84 -1.27
N ILE A 454 16.95 16.57 -1.44
CA ILE A 454 18.06 15.94 -0.72
C ILE A 454 19.12 15.42 -1.70
N GLU A 455 20.38 15.38 -1.27
CA GLU A 455 21.48 14.76 -2.03
C GLU A 455 21.55 13.24 -1.79
N SER A 456 22.15 12.48 -2.71
CA SER A 456 22.49 11.06 -2.46
C SER A 456 23.47 10.93 -1.29
N THR A 457 23.10 10.13 -0.28
CA THR A 457 23.95 9.84 0.90
C THR A 457 24.45 8.41 0.94
N THR A 458 25.46 8.13 1.76
CA THR A 458 26.00 6.79 1.95
C THR A 458 26.52 6.62 3.37
N ASP A 459 26.00 5.63 4.10
CA ASP A 459 26.49 5.24 5.42
C ASP A 459 27.08 3.82 5.41
N HIS A 460 27.94 3.51 6.39
CA HIS A 460 28.77 2.31 6.40
C HIS A 460 28.82 1.65 7.78
N SER A 461 28.40 0.38 7.83
CA SER A 461 28.56 -0.50 8.99
C SER A 461 29.58 -1.63 8.72
N ARG A 462 30.04 -2.30 9.77
CA ARG A 462 30.96 -3.45 9.67
C ARG A 462 30.29 -4.72 10.13
N ILE A 463 30.50 -5.77 9.35
CA ILE A 463 29.91 -7.09 9.53
C ILE A 463 30.95 -8.18 9.29
N VAL A 464 30.83 -9.29 10.00
CA VAL A 464 31.59 -10.51 9.73
C VAL A 464 30.75 -11.46 8.88
N VAL A 465 31.17 -11.72 7.65
CA VAL A 465 30.54 -12.76 6.82
C VAL A 465 31.20 -14.11 7.13
N ALA A 466 30.45 -15.03 7.70
CA ALA A 466 30.95 -16.32 8.15
C ALA A 466 31.05 -17.34 7.00
N GLU A 467 32.19 -18.03 6.89
CA GLU A 467 32.38 -19.14 5.93
C GLU A 467 31.51 -20.35 6.35
N ARG A 468 30.63 -20.83 5.45
CA ARG A 468 29.83 -22.05 5.65
C ARG A 468 30.54 -23.27 5.05
N GLU A 469 30.65 -24.35 5.82
CA GLU A 469 31.14 -25.64 5.28
C GLU A 469 30.21 -26.19 4.18
N THR A 470 30.78 -26.72 3.08
CA THR A 470 30.00 -27.31 1.97
C THR A 470 30.31 -28.78 1.70
N VAL A 471 29.31 -29.48 1.16
CA VAL A 471 29.34 -30.90 0.82
C VAL A 471 28.96 -31.07 -0.65
N LEU A 472 29.92 -31.54 -1.45
CA LEU A 472 29.71 -31.89 -2.86
C LEU A 472 29.57 -33.41 -3.01
N SER A 473 28.52 -33.85 -3.70
CA SER A 473 28.29 -35.26 -4.03
C SER A 473 28.11 -35.42 -5.54
N ILE A 474 28.77 -36.44 -6.12
CA ILE A 474 28.72 -36.70 -7.57
C ILE A 474 28.51 -38.18 -7.90
N ARG A 475 27.89 -38.41 -9.05
CA ARG A 475 27.70 -39.71 -9.70
C ARG A 475 28.10 -39.58 -11.16
N ALA A 476 28.84 -40.56 -11.67
CA ALA A 476 29.11 -40.68 -13.10
C ALA A 476 28.40 -41.91 -13.65
N THR A 477 27.75 -41.77 -14.81
CA THR A 477 27.19 -42.89 -15.57
C THR A 477 28.13 -43.21 -16.73
N PRO A 478 28.64 -44.45 -16.85
CA PRO A 478 29.59 -44.80 -17.89
C PRO A 478 28.91 -44.87 -19.27
N ASP A 479 29.45 -44.12 -20.22
CA ASP A 479 29.10 -44.10 -21.66
C ASP A 479 30.38 -43.72 -22.45
N ASP A 480 30.32 -43.56 -23.78
CA ASP A 480 31.44 -43.05 -24.59
C ASP A 480 31.79 -41.59 -24.17
N ASP A 481 30.77 -40.79 -23.85
CA ASP A 481 30.87 -39.47 -23.22
C ASP A 481 30.17 -39.53 -21.84
N PRO A 482 30.89 -39.68 -20.72
CA PRO A 482 30.28 -39.91 -19.41
C PRO A 482 29.44 -38.72 -18.92
N ARG A 483 28.18 -39.01 -18.57
CA ARG A 483 27.30 -38.07 -17.87
C ARG A 483 27.64 -38.02 -16.38
N VAL A 484 27.87 -36.83 -15.86
CA VAL A 484 28.14 -36.53 -14.45
C VAL A 484 26.94 -35.78 -13.89
N ASP A 485 26.28 -36.36 -12.90
CA ASP A 485 25.21 -35.75 -12.13
C ASP A 485 25.74 -35.46 -10.71
N GLY A 486 25.41 -34.30 -10.14
CA GLY A 486 25.88 -33.93 -8.81
C GLY A 486 25.02 -32.92 -8.09
N VAL A 487 25.37 -32.66 -6.84
CA VAL A 487 24.71 -31.72 -5.94
C VAL A 487 25.74 -31.04 -5.03
N LEU A 488 25.62 -29.72 -4.87
CA LEU A 488 26.33 -28.94 -3.86
C LEU A 488 25.33 -28.45 -2.80
N MET A 489 25.66 -28.69 -1.53
CA MET A 489 24.88 -28.27 -0.38
C MET A 489 25.80 -27.69 0.70
N THR A 490 25.25 -26.90 1.62
CA THR A 490 25.89 -26.61 2.91
C THR A 490 25.95 -27.88 3.77
N ALA A 491 26.79 -27.90 4.80
CA ALA A 491 26.89 -29.02 5.74
C ALA A 491 25.57 -29.32 6.48
N ASP A 492 24.72 -28.30 6.65
CA ASP A 492 23.40 -28.40 7.30
C ASP A 492 22.28 -28.83 6.33
N GLY A 493 22.53 -28.80 5.02
CA GLY A 493 21.66 -29.36 3.98
C GLY A 493 20.94 -28.34 3.09
N THR A 494 21.22 -27.04 3.23
CA THR A 494 20.74 -26.01 2.28
C THR A 494 21.34 -26.27 0.90
N PRO A 495 20.56 -26.24 -0.20
CA PRO A 495 21.11 -26.23 -1.57
C PRO A 495 21.96 -24.98 -1.83
N VAL A 496 22.94 -25.10 -2.73
CA VAL A 496 23.83 -23.99 -3.09
C VAL A 496 23.63 -23.61 -4.56
N ALA A 497 22.99 -22.49 -4.81
CA ALA A 497 22.61 -22.00 -6.13
C ALA A 497 23.73 -21.24 -6.86
N ASP A 498 23.68 -21.24 -8.19
CA ASP A 498 24.49 -20.42 -9.11
C ASP A 498 26.02 -20.46 -8.91
N GLN A 499 26.53 -21.57 -8.36
CA GLN A 499 27.95 -21.76 -8.08
C GLN A 499 28.69 -22.55 -9.18
N PRO A 500 29.90 -22.13 -9.59
CA PRO A 500 30.70 -22.84 -10.58
C PRO A 500 31.41 -24.07 -9.99
N ILE A 501 31.15 -25.23 -10.58
CA ILE A 501 31.80 -26.52 -10.27
C ILE A 501 32.77 -26.87 -11.40
N GLU A 502 34.05 -27.06 -11.08
CA GLU A 502 35.06 -27.56 -12.01
C GLU A 502 34.99 -29.09 -12.06
N LEU A 503 34.58 -29.65 -13.21
CA LEU A 503 34.57 -31.07 -13.52
C LEU A 503 35.82 -31.45 -14.31
N SER A 504 36.63 -32.37 -13.77
CA SER A 504 37.79 -32.95 -14.43
C SER A 504 37.54 -34.45 -14.70
N VAL A 505 37.46 -34.82 -15.97
CA VAL A 505 37.21 -36.19 -16.44
C VAL A 505 38.32 -36.60 -17.41
N GLY A 506 39.07 -37.66 -17.10
CA GLY A 506 40.15 -38.16 -17.99
C GLY A 506 41.33 -37.20 -18.22
N GLY A 507 41.33 -36.02 -17.59
CA GLY A 507 42.28 -34.92 -17.84
C GLY A 507 41.72 -33.78 -18.68
N GLU A 508 40.46 -33.87 -19.12
CA GLU A 508 39.68 -32.80 -19.74
C GLU A 508 38.85 -32.09 -18.65
N THR A 509 38.76 -30.76 -18.71
CA THR A 509 38.12 -29.92 -17.69
C THR A 509 36.97 -29.11 -18.29
N VAL A 510 35.81 -29.14 -17.63
CA VAL A 510 34.60 -28.36 -17.95
C VAL A 510 34.11 -27.67 -16.68
N VAL A 511 33.49 -26.49 -16.79
CA VAL A 511 32.83 -25.82 -15.67
C VAL A 511 31.32 -25.89 -15.90
N VAL A 512 30.57 -26.29 -14.86
CA VAL A 512 29.10 -26.31 -14.83
C VAL A 512 28.62 -25.47 -13.66
N THR A 513 27.44 -24.84 -13.78
CA THR A 513 26.83 -24.03 -12.71
C THR A 513 25.74 -24.84 -12.01
N THR A 514 25.60 -24.70 -10.69
CA THR A 514 24.49 -25.31 -9.94
C THR A 514 23.18 -24.59 -10.21
N ALA A 515 22.09 -25.36 -10.31
CA ALA A 515 20.73 -24.84 -10.36
C ALA A 515 20.27 -24.37 -8.96
N PRO A 516 19.09 -23.70 -8.82
CA PRO A 516 18.58 -23.24 -7.53
C PRO A 516 18.39 -24.33 -6.45
N ASP A 517 18.20 -25.59 -6.85
CA ASP A 517 18.12 -26.75 -5.96
C ASP A 517 19.51 -27.38 -5.64
N GLY A 518 20.60 -26.70 -6.01
CA GLY A 518 21.98 -27.14 -5.84
C GLY A 518 22.41 -28.26 -6.80
N LEU A 519 21.52 -28.73 -7.68
CA LEU A 519 21.84 -29.81 -8.63
C LEU A 519 22.65 -29.30 -9.82
N PHE A 520 23.45 -30.18 -10.42
CA PHE A 520 24.04 -29.99 -11.74
C PHE A 520 24.12 -31.30 -12.52
N SER A 521 24.15 -31.20 -13.84
CA SER A 521 24.25 -32.36 -14.74
C SER A 521 24.96 -31.95 -16.02
N GLU A 522 26.05 -32.64 -16.36
CA GLU A 522 26.91 -32.32 -17.51
C GLU A 522 27.36 -33.60 -18.22
N THR A 523 27.54 -33.55 -19.55
CA THR A 523 28.08 -34.67 -20.34
C THR A 523 29.45 -34.28 -20.86
N VAL A 524 30.49 -34.81 -20.23
CA VAL A 524 31.86 -34.46 -20.60
C VAL A 524 32.30 -35.35 -21.76
N SER A 525 32.57 -34.75 -22.92
CA SER A 525 33.14 -35.50 -24.03
C SER A 525 34.51 -36.05 -23.68
N THR A 526 34.77 -37.33 -23.93
CA THR A 526 36.06 -37.94 -23.64
C THR A 526 36.64 -38.70 -24.84
N SER A 527 37.97 -38.81 -24.89
CA SER A 527 38.61 -39.75 -25.81
C SER A 527 38.28 -41.19 -25.38
N PRO A 528 37.77 -42.07 -26.27
CA PRO A 528 37.31 -43.40 -25.90
C PRO A 528 38.46 -44.28 -25.36
N THR A 529 38.32 -44.76 -24.13
CA THR A 529 39.29 -45.63 -23.44
C THR A 529 38.61 -46.85 -22.82
N ASP A 530 39.21 -48.04 -22.98
CA ASP A 530 38.78 -49.29 -22.30
C ASP A 530 39.11 -49.33 -20.78
N GLU A 531 39.46 -48.20 -20.15
CA GLU A 531 39.95 -48.10 -18.76
C GLU A 531 38.97 -47.28 -17.88
N GLU A 532 38.95 -47.55 -16.56
CA GLU A 532 38.12 -46.77 -15.62
C GLU A 532 38.54 -45.29 -15.58
N VAL A 533 37.66 -44.41 -16.03
CA VAL A 533 37.91 -42.96 -16.03
C VAL A 533 37.59 -42.40 -14.64
N THR A 534 38.56 -41.70 -14.05
CA THR A 534 38.34 -40.97 -12.79
C THR A 534 37.69 -39.63 -13.08
N VAL A 535 36.55 -39.39 -12.43
CA VAL A 535 35.82 -38.11 -12.42
C VAL A 535 36.12 -37.41 -11.09
N THR A 536 36.60 -36.17 -11.16
CA THR A 536 36.74 -35.28 -9.99
C THR A 536 35.88 -34.05 -10.22
N ALA A 537 35.08 -33.68 -9.23
CA ALA A 537 34.38 -32.39 -9.20
C ALA A 537 34.95 -31.55 -8.04
N THR A 538 35.17 -30.26 -8.29
CA THR A 538 35.75 -29.33 -7.32
C THR A 538 34.95 -28.04 -7.31
N TYR A 539 34.45 -27.66 -6.14
CA TYR A 539 34.00 -26.30 -5.85
C TYR A 539 35.15 -25.57 -5.14
N GLN A 540 35.56 -24.41 -5.65
CA GLN A 540 36.76 -23.71 -5.18
C GLN A 540 36.46 -22.73 -4.04
N GLY A 541 35.24 -22.19 -3.92
CA GLY A 541 34.87 -21.20 -2.90
C GLY A 541 35.48 -19.80 -3.11
N ASP A 542 36.35 -19.61 -4.11
CA ASP A 542 37.02 -18.33 -4.38
C ASP A 542 36.01 -17.21 -4.70
N GLY A 543 35.94 -16.21 -3.82
CA GLY A 543 35.02 -15.07 -3.95
C GLY A 543 33.63 -15.30 -3.32
N SER A 544 33.43 -16.39 -2.58
CA SER A 544 32.19 -16.71 -1.86
C SER A 544 32.39 -16.80 -0.35
N ASN A 545 31.30 -16.86 0.39
CA ASN A 545 31.25 -17.19 1.82
C ASN A 545 31.07 -18.70 2.06
N LEU A 546 31.45 -19.53 1.08
CA LEU A 546 31.26 -20.98 1.10
C LEU A 546 32.60 -21.71 0.98
N ALA A 547 32.87 -22.61 1.92
CA ALA A 547 34.12 -23.34 1.96
C ALA A 547 34.32 -24.22 0.71
N SER A 548 35.56 -24.30 0.23
CA SER A 548 35.94 -25.19 -0.89
C SER A 548 35.65 -26.66 -0.59
N THR A 549 35.20 -27.43 -1.58
CA THR A 549 34.90 -28.87 -1.41
C THR A 549 35.15 -29.66 -2.70
N ALA A 550 35.45 -30.95 -2.58
CA ALA A 550 35.79 -31.78 -3.74
C ALA A 550 35.35 -33.24 -3.60
N ALA A 551 34.75 -33.77 -4.66
CA ALA A 551 34.25 -35.13 -4.75
C ALA A 551 34.94 -35.92 -5.87
N ARG A 552 35.06 -37.25 -5.72
CA ARG A 552 35.67 -38.14 -6.73
C ARG A 552 34.88 -39.43 -6.89
N THR A 553 34.74 -39.89 -8.12
CA THR A 553 34.10 -41.17 -8.48
C THR A 553 34.76 -41.78 -9.73
N THR A 554 34.42 -43.02 -10.08
CA THR A 554 34.90 -43.68 -11.31
C THR A 554 33.75 -44.04 -12.24
N ALA A 555 33.94 -43.79 -13.54
CA ALA A 555 33.09 -44.29 -14.61
C ALA A 555 33.78 -45.52 -15.22
N GLY A 556 33.16 -46.70 -15.13
CA GLY A 556 33.65 -47.91 -15.82
C GLY A 556 33.73 -49.23 -15.02
N GLY A 557 32.96 -49.42 -13.95
CA GLY A 557 32.97 -50.66 -13.16
C GLY A 557 31.60 -51.37 -13.11
N ASN A 558 31.57 -52.70 -13.29
CA ASN A 558 30.34 -53.48 -13.19
C ASN A 558 29.70 -53.35 -11.78
N ALA A 559 28.62 -52.58 -11.69
CA ALA A 559 28.04 -52.16 -10.43
C ALA A 559 27.56 -53.36 -9.58
N GLY A 560 28.25 -53.61 -8.47
CA GLY A 560 27.58 -54.14 -7.29
C GLY A 560 26.55 -53.10 -6.86
N SER A 561 25.27 -53.49 -6.79
CA SER A 561 24.17 -52.58 -6.48
C SER A 561 24.31 -52.00 -5.07
N ILE A 562 24.89 -50.81 -4.96
CA ILE A 562 24.78 -49.97 -3.77
C ILE A 562 23.51 -49.15 -3.94
N SER A 563 22.44 -49.59 -3.27
CA SER A 563 21.22 -48.78 -3.15
C SER A 563 21.52 -47.58 -2.28
N PHE A 564 21.49 -46.38 -2.86
CA PHE A 564 21.16 -45.20 -2.10
C PHE A 564 19.65 -45.21 -1.82
N PRO A 565 19.19 -44.71 -0.67
CA PRO A 565 17.76 -44.55 -0.44
C PRO A 565 17.20 -43.58 -1.48
N VAL A 566 16.10 -43.96 -2.14
CA VAL A 566 15.24 -42.99 -2.80
C VAL A 566 14.76 -42.04 -1.71
N PHE A 567 14.85 -40.72 -1.93
CA PHE A 567 14.32 -39.72 -1.00
C PHE A 567 12.78 -39.72 -1.03
N ASP A 568 12.19 -40.74 -0.41
CA ASP A 568 10.82 -40.69 0.07
C ASP A 568 10.80 -39.75 1.29
N ARG A 569 10.02 -38.65 1.22
CA ARG A 569 9.99 -37.52 2.18
C ARG A 569 9.62 -37.91 3.63
N ARG A 570 9.50 -39.21 3.96
CA ARG A 570 8.91 -39.73 5.21
C ARG A 570 9.86 -40.42 6.19
N THR A 571 11.17 -40.54 5.91
CA THR A 571 12.11 -41.29 6.78
C THR A 571 13.42 -40.56 7.12
N ALA A 572 13.33 -39.32 7.59
CA ALA A 572 14.43 -38.61 8.23
C ALA A 572 14.71 -39.14 9.66
N LEU A 573 15.34 -40.32 9.79
CA LEU A 573 16.04 -40.76 11.01
C LEU A 573 16.94 -41.98 10.74
N ILE A 574 18.08 -42.03 11.45
CA ILE A 574 19.14 -43.06 11.42
C ILE A 574 20.26 -42.79 10.38
N GLY A 575 21.20 -41.92 10.76
CA GLY A 575 22.46 -41.68 10.04
C GLY A 575 23.68 -41.35 10.92
N SER A 576 23.55 -41.41 12.26
CA SER A 576 24.48 -40.74 13.20
C SER A 576 25.05 -41.67 14.29
N VAL A 577 25.98 -42.56 13.93
CA VAL A 577 26.69 -43.44 14.90
C VAL A 577 28.22 -43.40 14.82
N VAL A 578 28.83 -42.77 13.79
CA VAL A 578 30.31 -42.76 13.63
C VAL A 578 30.97 -41.41 14.02
N ALA A 579 30.26 -40.28 13.95
CA ALA A 579 30.79 -38.97 14.38
C ALA A 579 30.77 -38.76 15.92
N LEU A 580 29.89 -39.46 16.64
CA LEU A 580 29.63 -39.26 18.08
C LEU A 580 30.69 -39.84 19.05
N ALA A 581 31.91 -40.11 18.55
CA ALA A 581 33.04 -40.59 19.36
C ALA A 581 34.12 -39.53 19.64
N LEU A 582 34.09 -38.36 18.98
CA LEU A 582 35.07 -37.27 19.18
C LEU A 582 34.44 -35.94 19.67
N GLY A 583 33.14 -35.72 19.48
CA GLY A 583 32.44 -34.48 19.89
C GLY A 583 32.05 -34.36 21.37
N VAL A 584 32.29 -35.38 22.22
CA VAL A 584 31.72 -35.45 23.58
C VAL A 584 32.58 -34.74 24.65
N VAL A 585 33.70 -34.11 24.28
CA VAL A 585 34.61 -33.43 25.24
C VAL A 585 34.36 -31.91 25.33
N SER A 586 33.79 -31.26 24.31
CA SER A 586 33.77 -29.79 24.21
C SER A 586 32.53 -29.11 24.79
N VAL A 587 31.36 -29.75 24.78
CA VAL A 587 30.07 -29.12 25.15
C VAL A 587 29.82 -29.10 26.68
N GLY A 588 30.64 -29.81 27.47
CA GLY A 588 30.48 -29.92 28.92
C GLY A 588 30.85 -28.67 29.76
N ALA A 589 31.47 -27.65 29.16
CA ALA A 589 32.08 -26.54 29.90
C ALA A 589 31.21 -25.28 30.05
N TRP A 590 30.25 -25.04 29.16
CA TRP A 590 29.61 -23.71 29.04
C TRP A 590 28.40 -23.52 29.97
N ARG A 591 27.64 -24.59 30.27
CA ARG A 591 26.33 -24.46 30.96
C ARG A 591 26.36 -24.39 32.50
N LEU A 592 27.51 -24.15 33.15
CA LEU A 592 27.62 -24.14 34.61
C LEU A 592 28.29 -22.89 35.25
N ARG A 593 28.30 -21.74 34.56
CA ARG A 593 28.93 -20.52 35.10
C ARG A 593 28.16 -19.22 34.76
N GLY A 594 26.93 -19.09 35.27
CA GLY A 594 26.10 -17.90 34.93
C GLY A 594 25.03 -17.42 35.91
N ARG A 595 24.64 -18.15 36.97
CA ARG A 595 23.65 -17.63 37.95
C ARG A 595 23.97 -17.90 39.42
N VAL A 596 23.74 -16.84 40.21
CA VAL A 596 23.64 -16.73 41.68
C VAL A 596 24.94 -16.89 42.52
N ARG A 597 25.51 -15.77 43.00
CA ARG A 597 25.31 -15.26 44.39
C ARG A 597 26.09 -13.98 44.71
N ARG A 598 25.33 -12.87 44.79
CA ARG A 598 25.16 -11.93 45.92
C ARG A 598 26.39 -11.52 46.77
N CYS A 599 26.60 -10.20 46.79
CA CYS A 599 26.85 -9.32 47.94
C CYS A 599 27.83 -9.78 49.05
N ARG A 600 28.92 -9.01 49.24
CA ARG A 600 29.25 -8.40 50.55
C ARG A 600 30.20 -7.17 50.39
N PRO A 601 30.29 -6.30 51.42
CA PRO A 601 30.83 -4.93 51.30
C PRO A 601 32.30 -4.82 51.73
N ASP A 602 32.92 -3.66 51.49
CA ASP A 602 33.88 -3.03 52.43
C ASP A 602 34.05 -1.50 52.13
N PRO A 603 34.85 -0.68 52.86
CA PRO A 603 34.30 0.56 53.42
C PRO A 603 35.08 1.87 53.14
N GLY A 604 34.39 3.00 53.38
CA GLY A 604 34.90 4.17 54.10
C GLY A 604 36.18 4.91 53.64
N SER A 605 35.99 5.98 52.87
CA SER A 605 36.66 7.30 53.05
C SER A 605 35.78 8.35 52.35
N VAL A 606 35.12 9.31 53.01
CA VAL A 606 35.57 10.43 53.88
C VAL A 606 36.34 11.50 53.11
N LEU A 607 35.65 12.64 52.89
CA LEU A 607 36.03 14.05 52.74
C LEU A 607 35.19 14.70 51.62
N GLU A 608 34.19 15.54 51.96
CA GLU A 608 34.19 17.02 51.85
C GLU A 608 33.92 17.49 50.39
N SER A 609 32.93 18.34 50.05
CA SER A 609 32.35 19.48 50.78
C SER A 609 30.98 20.00 50.25
N ARG A 610 30.05 20.29 51.19
CA ARG A 610 29.17 21.50 51.34
C ARG A 610 28.64 22.33 50.13
N SER A 611 27.30 22.40 50.00
CA SER A 611 26.42 23.59 50.28
C SER A 611 24.95 23.24 49.96
N LEU A 612 24.00 23.15 50.91
CA LEU A 612 23.21 24.22 51.58
C LEU A 612 22.06 24.84 50.74
N SER A 613 20.82 24.40 51.04
CA SER A 613 19.57 25.16 51.28
C SER A 613 18.41 24.13 51.31
N ASP A 614 17.85 23.72 52.45
CA ASP A 614 16.93 24.43 53.39
C ASP A 614 15.60 24.91 52.77
N SER A 615 14.53 24.14 52.97
CA SER A 615 13.36 24.47 53.82
C SER A 615 12.37 23.29 53.83
N ASP A 616 12.08 22.65 54.97
CA ASP A 616 11.03 22.99 55.98
C ASP A 616 9.58 22.85 55.45
N GLY A 617 8.65 22.11 56.08
CA GLY A 617 8.76 21.26 57.28
C GLY A 617 7.39 20.89 57.91
N SER A 618 7.40 19.97 58.89
CA SER A 618 6.30 19.53 59.80
C SER A 618 5.18 18.63 59.20
N SER A 619 4.82 17.43 59.72
CA SER A 619 4.61 16.88 61.09
C SER A 619 3.34 17.45 61.78
N VAL A 620 2.44 16.75 62.51
CA VAL A 620 2.46 15.69 63.57
C VAL A 620 1.03 15.08 63.69
N ALA A 621 0.68 13.89 64.22
CA ALA A 621 1.26 12.52 64.36
C ALA A 621 0.27 11.61 65.16
N ASP A 622 0.39 10.27 65.03
CA ASP A 622 -0.05 9.17 65.94
C ASP A 622 -1.50 9.05 66.51
N GLY A 623 -2.04 7.81 66.52
CA GLY A 623 -3.28 7.47 67.25
C GLY A 623 -3.85 6.04 67.11
N ASP A 624 -3.20 5.06 67.77
CA ASP A 624 -3.67 3.72 68.25
C ASP A 624 -4.86 2.90 67.65
N GLU A 625 -4.60 1.58 67.55
CA GLU A 625 -5.48 0.40 67.36
C GLU A 625 -6.54 0.15 68.50
N PRO A 626 -7.34 -0.98 68.57
CA PRO A 626 -7.58 -2.11 67.64
C PRO A 626 -9.07 -2.55 67.45
N SER A 627 -9.34 -3.51 66.55
CA SER A 627 -10.23 -4.70 66.76
C SER A 627 -10.51 -5.46 65.43
N SER A 628 -9.79 -6.56 65.13
CA SER A 628 -10.16 -7.96 65.48
C SER A 628 -11.42 -8.55 64.81
N GLY A 629 -11.23 -9.51 63.90
CA GLY A 629 -12.29 -10.35 63.30
C GLY A 629 -11.85 -11.11 62.03
N ALA A 630 -10.86 -12.01 62.09
CA ALA A 630 -11.05 -13.45 62.34
C ALA A 630 -11.46 -14.33 61.11
N VAL A 631 -10.44 -14.74 60.35
CA VAL A 631 -10.09 -16.13 59.94
C VAL A 631 -11.12 -17.12 59.36
N SER A 632 -10.89 -17.55 58.10
CA SER A 632 -10.39 -18.91 57.71
C SER A 632 -10.10 -18.94 56.19
N ASP A 633 -8.94 -19.37 55.70
CA ASP A 633 -8.47 -20.78 55.50
C ASP A 633 -9.39 -21.60 54.56
N ARG A 634 -8.94 -22.32 53.50
CA ARG A 634 -7.60 -22.43 52.86
C ARG A 634 -7.69 -23.20 51.53
N SER A 635 -6.78 -22.91 50.60
CA SER A 635 -6.19 -23.85 49.60
C SER A 635 -7.05 -24.80 48.73
N ALA A 636 -7.14 -24.42 47.45
CA ALA A 636 -6.53 -25.10 46.29
C ALA A 636 -7.15 -26.35 45.61
N SER A 637 -6.91 -26.36 44.28
CA SER A 637 -6.71 -27.52 43.37
C SER A 637 -7.88 -28.06 42.52
N ARG A 638 -7.65 -27.95 41.19
CA ARG A 638 -8.02 -28.86 40.08
C ARG A 638 -9.38 -28.75 39.39
N THR A 639 -9.32 -28.16 38.18
CA THR A 639 -9.54 -28.85 36.89
C THR A 639 -10.90 -29.47 36.58
N ARG A 640 -11.57 -28.83 35.60
CA ARG A 640 -12.44 -29.39 34.54
C ARG A 640 -13.83 -29.92 34.94
N CYS A 641 -14.88 -29.25 34.46
CA CYS A 641 -15.76 -29.75 33.41
C CYS A 641 -16.69 -28.65 32.85
N VAL A 642 -17.10 -28.83 31.59
CA VAL A 642 -18.06 -27.98 30.87
C VAL A 642 -19.46 -28.08 31.50
N ALA A 643 -20.12 -26.93 31.67
CA ALA A 643 -21.57 -26.79 31.76
C ALA A 643 -21.94 -25.32 31.49
N ASP A 644 -23.09 -25.09 30.84
CA ASP A 644 -23.64 -23.76 30.59
C ASP A 644 -23.63 -22.86 31.83
N SER A 645 -23.19 -21.62 31.64
CA SER A 645 -23.53 -20.52 32.53
C SER A 645 -23.51 -19.23 31.73
N SER A 646 -24.69 -18.82 31.29
CA SER A 646 -24.97 -17.46 30.84
C SER A 646 -24.62 -16.51 31.97
N GLY A 647 -23.42 -15.95 31.92
CA GLY A 647 -22.95 -14.93 32.85
C GLY A 647 -23.54 -13.59 32.44
N SER A 648 -24.54 -13.13 33.19
CA SER A 648 -25.05 -11.77 33.05
C SER A 648 -23.93 -10.79 33.35
N PHE A 649 -23.41 -10.12 32.32
CA PHE A 649 -22.72 -8.86 32.52
C PHE A 649 -23.81 -7.81 32.81
N ASP A 650 -24.06 -7.54 34.10
CA ASP A 650 -24.82 -6.36 34.55
C ASP A 650 -23.91 -5.12 34.46
N GLY A 651 -23.34 -4.89 33.27
CA GLY A 651 -22.69 -3.65 32.87
C GLY A 651 -23.61 -2.94 31.90
N ASP A 652 -23.81 -1.64 32.09
CA ASP A 652 -24.46 -0.82 31.09
C ASP A 652 -23.56 -0.74 29.84
N PRO A 653 -24.03 -1.13 28.64
CA PRO A 653 -23.18 -1.16 27.44
C PRO A 653 -22.64 0.22 27.04
N VAL A 654 -23.36 1.30 27.34
CA VAL A 654 -22.92 2.68 27.07
C VAL A 654 -21.73 3.02 27.99
N THR A 655 -21.85 2.75 29.29
CA THR A 655 -20.75 2.90 30.27
C THR A 655 -19.53 2.03 29.91
N GLU A 656 -19.71 0.81 29.41
CA GLU A 656 -18.58 -0.03 28.96
C GLU A 656 -17.86 0.59 27.76
N LEU A 657 -18.60 1.14 26.79
CA LEU A 657 -18.02 1.78 25.60
C LEU A 657 -17.29 3.10 25.93
N LEU A 658 -17.81 3.92 26.85
CA LEU A 658 -17.10 5.11 27.34
C LEU A 658 -15.84 4.73 28.14
N THR A 659 -15.90 3.65 28.93
CA THR A 659 -14.70 3.11 29.61
C THR A 659 -13.66 2.65 28.60
N ARG A 660 -14.08 1.90 27.57
CA ARG A 660 -13.23 1.47 26.46
C ARG A 660 -12.61 2.67 25.74
N ALA A 661 -13.39 3.72 25.45
CA ALA A 661 -12.89 4.95 24.84
C ALA A 661 -11.77 5.61 25.68
N SER A 662 -11.95 5.68 27.00
CA SER A 662 -10.93 6.18 27.93
C SER A 662 -9.68 5.29 27.98
N ASP A 663 -9.83 3.97 27.89
CA ASP A 663 -8.71 3.02 27.78
C ASP A 663 -7.95 3.17 26.44
N HIS A 664 -8.63 3.45 25.34
CA HIS A 664 -8.00 3.73 24.04
C HIS A 664 -7.20 5.05 24.06
N LEU A 665 -7.79 6.12 24.61
CA LEU A 665 -7.11 7.40 24.77
C LEU A 665 -5.86 7.27 25.66
N SER A 666 -5.99 6.57 26.79
CA SER A 666 -4.87 6.28 27.72
C SER A 666 -3.78 5.38 27.12
N ALA A 667 -4.05 4.74 25.98
CA ALA A 667 -3.12 3.87 25.25
C ALA A 667 -2.52 4.56 24.01
N GLY A 668 -2.71 5.87 23.84
CA GLY A 668 -2.22 6.62 22.67
C GLY A 668 -2.97 6.32 21.38
N ARG A 669 -4.26 5.91 21.47
CA ARG A 669 -5.12 5.62 20.31
C ARG A 669 -6.33 6.56 20.27
N PRO A 670 -6.12 7.83 19.86
CA PRO A 670 -7.15 8.87 19.93
C PRO A 670 -8.32 8.63 18.96
N ASN A 671 -8.07 8.09 17.75
CA ASN A 671 -9.13 7.77 16.79
C ASN A 671 -10.08 6.68 17.33
N ASP A 672 -9.54 5.56 17.84
CA ASP A 672 -10.33 4.49 18.49
C ASP A 672 -11.19 5.01 19.65
N ALA A 673 -10.66 5.99 20.40
CA ALA A 673 -11.35 6.61 21.53
C ALA A 673 -12.58 7.39 21.05
N VAL A 674 -12.42 8.25 20.04
CA VAL A 674 -13.53 9.00 19.43
C VAL A 674 -14.56 8.05 18.80
N GLN A 675 -14.12 7.00 18.10
CA GLN A 675 -15.02 5.98 17.54
C GLN A 675 -15.85 5.28 18.63
N SER A 676 -15.21 4.82 19.70
CA SER A 676 -15.88 4.17 20.84
C SER A 676 -16.84 5.11 21.57
N ALA A 677 -16.47 6.37 21.74
CA ALA A 677 -17.27 7.40 22.38
C ALA A 677 -18.54 7.75 21.58
N TYR A 678 -18.40 7.92 20.26
CA TYR A 678 -19.53 8.14 19.36
C TYR A 678 -20.52 6.97 19.37
N VAL A 679 -20.03 5.72 19.34
CA VAL A 679 -20.92 4.53 19.40
C VAL A 679 -21.69 4.48 20.73
N ALA A 680 -21.07 4.88 21.84
CA ALA A 680 -21.74 4.99 23.13
C ALA A 680 -22.89 6.03 23.10
N VAL A 681 -22.61 7.25 22.62
CA VAL A 681 -23.61 8.32 22.45
C VAL A 681 -24.72 7.88 21.50
N ARG A 682 -24.38 7.24 20.38
CA ARG A 682 -25.37 6.78 19.40
C ARG A 682 -26.31 5.74 19.98
N LEU A 683 -25.81 4.80 20.80
CA LEU A 683 -26.66 3.82 21.49
C LEU A 683 -27.59 4.47 22.52
N GLU A 684 -27.12 5.46 23.27
CA GLU A 684 -27.93 6.17 24.28
C GLU A 684 -29.01 7.05 23.63
N LEU A 685 -28.68 7.73 22.53
CA LEU A 685 -29.61 8.64 21.85
C LEU A 685 -30.55 7.92 20.85
N GLN A 686 -30.23 6.70 20.39
CA GLN A 686 -31.05 5.94 19.43
C GLN A 686 -32.53 5.80 19.81
N PRO A 687 -32.93 5.55 21.08
CA PRO A 687 -34.33 5.47 21.48
C PRO A 687 -35.13 6.79 21.30
N THR A 688 -34.45 7.93 21.14
CA THR A 688 -35.09 9.25 20.94
C THR A 688 -35.40 9.56 19.47
N VAL A 689 -34.83 8.79 18.53
CA VAL A 689 -35.00 8.97 17.08
C VAL A 689 -35.97 7.89 16.56
N GLU A 690 -37.25 8.24 16.38
CA GLU A 690 -38.28 7.33 15.85
C GLU A 690 -38.08 7.02 14.34
N ASP A 691 -37.17 6.12 13.99
CA ASP A 691 -37.10 5.55 12.63
C ASP A 691 -36.70 4.07 12.62
N GLY A 692 -37.34 3.28 11.75
CA GLY A 692 -37.17 1.82 11.66
C GLY A 692 -36.10 1.34 10.66
N HIS A 693 -35.16 2.22 10.31
CA HIS A 693 -34.16 2.03 9.27
C HIS A 693 -32.75 2.30 9.80
N THR A 694 -31.74 1.70 9.18
CA THR A 694 -30.33 1.99 9.44
C THR A 694 -29.97 3.35 8.84
N LEU A 695 -30.00 4.39 9.66
CA LEU A 695 -29.58 5.75 9.30
C LEU A 695 -28.05 5.82 9.16
N THR A 696 -27.53 6.68 8.29
CA THR A 696 -26.12 7.11 8.37
C THR A 696 -25.87 7.98 9.61
N HIS A 697 -24.60 8.30 9.91
CA HIS A 697 -24.20 9.09 11.06
C HIS A 697 -24.73 10.53 10.97
N TRP A 698 -24.58 11.15 9.79
CA TRP A 698 -25.16 12.47 9.47
C TRP A 698 -26.69 12.48 9.40
N GLU A 699 -27.33 11.42 8.90
CA GLU A 699 -28.80 11.32 8.93
C GLU A 699 -29.36 11.14 10.35
N PHE A 700 -28.61 10.47 11.22
CA PHE A 700 -28.94 10.32 12.64
C PHE A 700 -28.86 11.67 13.35
N GLN A 701 -27.74 12.39 13.21
CA GLN A 701 -27.56 13.74 13.75
C GLN A 701 -28.67 14.69 13.26
N ARG A 702 -28.97 14.69 11.95
CA ARG A 702 -29.96 15.59 11.34
C ARG A 702 -31.41 15.30 11.75
N ARG A 703 -31.68 14.08 12.24
CA ARG A 703 -32.99 13.66 12.79
C ARG A 703 -33.09 13.83 14.30
N TYR A 704 -31.98 13.96 15.02
CA TYR A 704 -31.99 14.18 16.46
C TYR A 704 -32.54 15.58 16.79
N THR A 705 -33.49 15.66 17.73
CA THR A 705 -34.19 16.91 18.10
C THR A 705 -34.05 17.25 19.59
N GLY A 706 -33.04 16.69 20.26
CA GLY A 706 -32.73 16.99 21.65
C GLY A 706 -32.07 18.35 21.87
N SER A 707 -31.64 18.61 23.10
CA SER A 707 -31.07 19.91 23.53
C SER A 707 -29.62 20.14 23.10
N GLN A 708 -28.91 19.11 22.65
CA GLN A 708 -27.45 19.08 22.42
C GLN A 708 -27.10 18.76 20.95
N THR A 709 -27.83 19.34 20.00
CA THR A 709 -27.61 19.06 18.56
C THR A 709 -26.24 19.50 18.05
N ALA A 710 -25.67 20.58 18.61
CA ALA A 710 -24.35 21.08 18.24
C ALA A 710 -23.23 20.16 18.77
N ASP A 711 -23.34 19.71 20.03
CA ASP A 711 -22.36 18.79 20.63
C ASP A 711 -22.38 17.44 19.88
N LEU A 712 -23.57 16.96 19.49
CA LEU A 712 -23.72 15.78 18.63
C LEU A 712 -23.20 16.01 17.19
N GLU A 713 -23.27 17.23 16.66
CA GLU A 713 -22.70 17.60 15.35
C GLU A 713 -21.17 17.52 15.40
N THR A 714 -20.55 18.18 16.38
CA THR A 714 -19.11 18.14 16.65
C THR A 714 -18.61 16.71 16.86
N LEU A 715 -19.34 15.88 17.62
CA LEU A 715 -18.97 14.47 17.81
C LEU A 715 -19.21 13.60 16.56
N THR A 716 -20.18 13.95 15.71
CA THR A 716 -20.40 13.26 14.41
C THR A 716 -19.28 13.58 13.43
N GLU A 717 -18.91 14.86 13.29
CA GLU A 717 -17.75 15.28 12.50
C GLU A 717 -16.45 14.67 13.05
N GLY A 718 -16.31 14.65 14.37
CA GLY A 718 -15.23 13.99 15.08
C GLY A 718 -15.12 12.50 14.74
N TYR A 719 -16.25 11.78 14.76
CA TYR A 719 -16.34 10.38 14.38
C TYR A 719 -15.97 10.13 12.92
N GLU A 720 -16.51 10.92 12.00
CA GLU A 720 -16.29 10.76 10.56
C GLU A 720 -14.82 10.98 10.22
N ARG A 721 -14.17 12.00 10.80
CA ARG A 721 -12.71 12.17 10.66
C ARG A 721 -11.93 11.02 11.32
N ALA A 722 -12.39 10.49 12.46
CA ALA A 722 -11.70 9.40 13.16
C ALA A 722 -11.85 8.03 12.48
N ALA A 723 -12.85 7.86 11.61
CA ALA A 723 -13.16 6.63 10.88
C ALA A 723 -12.75 6.67 9.39
N PHE A 724 -12.73 7.86 8.78
CA PHE A 724 -12.52 8.04 7.33
C PHE A 724 -11.51 9.15 6.96
N GLY A 725 -10.96 9.88 7.95
CA GLY A 725 -9.97 10.92 7.73
C GLY A 725 -8.53 10.41 7.77
N TYR A 726 -7.67 10.97 6.93
CA TYR A 726 -6.24 10.65 6.86
C TYR A 726 -5.41 11.27 8.01
N GLU A 727 -5.90 12.35 8.63
CA GLU A 727 -5.22 13.00 9.77
C GLU A 727 -5.60 12.33 11.11
N PRO A 728 -4.64 11.77 11.87
CA PRO A 728 -4.91 11.26 13.21
C PRO A 728 -5.20 12.40 14.19
N PHE A 729 -6.12 12.16 15.13
CA PHE A 729 -6.44 13.11 16.18
C PHE A 729 -5.25 13.31 17.13
N SER A 730 -5.09 14.54 17.65
CA SER A 730 -4.26 14.74 18.85
C SER A 730 -4.95 14.17 20.09
N GLU A 731 -4.18 13.75 21.10
CA GLU A 731 -4.73 13.30 22.39
C GLU A 731 -5.60 14.38 23.06
N GLU A 732 -5.25 15.67 22.87
CA GLU A 732 -6.01 16.82 23.37
C GLU A 732 -7.39 16.91 22.69
N THR A 733 -7.43 16.88 21.36
CA THR A 733 -8.69 16.94 20.59
C THR A 733 -9.58 15.71 20.83
N ALA A 734 -9.00 14.51 20.96
CA ALA A 734 -9.76 13.30 21.29
C ALA A 734 -10.24 13.30 22.76
N SER A 735 -9.50 13.92 23.69
CA SER A 735 -9.96 14.16 25.06
C SER A 735 -11.16 15.09 25.11
N ASP A 736 -11.14 16.20 24.36
CA ASP A 736 -12.26 17.14 24.30
C ASP A 736 -13.54 16.47 23.76
N LEU A 737 -13.43 15.75 22.63
CA LEU A 737 -14.55 14.97 22.07
C LEU A 737 -15.05 13.87 23.01
N LEU A 738 -14.17 13.26 23.81
CA LEU A 738 -14.58 12.29 24.82
C LEU A 738 -15.34 12.97 25.98
N VAL A 739 -14.97 14.19 26.38
CA VAL A 739 -15.72 14.99 27.36
C VAL A 739 -17.10 15.34 26.83
N ASP A 740 -17.21 15.77 25.57
CA ASP A 740 -18.50 16.05 24.90
C ASP A 740 -19.38 14.79 24.84
N ALA A 741 -18.81 13.63 24.52
CA ALA A 741 -19.52 12.36 24.53
C ALA A 741 -20.01 11.95 25.94
N TYR A 742 -19.21 12.18 26.98
CA TYR A 742 -19.63 11.99 28.37
C TYR A 742 -20.76 12.94 28.77
N ALA A 743 -20.73 14.20 28.30
CA ALA A 743 -21.80 15.15 28.54
C ALA A 743 -23.10 14.75 27.82
N LEU A 744 -23.02 14.34 26.56
CA LEU A 744 -24.16 13.84 25.76
C LEU A 744 -24.84 12.63 26.41
N VAL A 745 -24.07 11.64 26.91
CA VAL A 745 -24.63 10.48 27.63
C VAL A 745 -25.20 10.88 29.00
N THR A 746 -24.54 11.78 29.74
CA THR A 746 -24.95 12.14 31.11
C THR A 746 -26.20 13.02 31.15
N PHE A 747 -26.41 13.87 30.14
CA PHE A 747 -27.47 14.88 30.11
C PHE A 747 -28.59 14.60 29.08
N ALA A 748 -28.58 13.45 28.40
CA ALA A 748 -29.59 13.05 27.41
C ALA A 748 -31.06 13.18 27.89
N ASP A 749 -31.31 13.11 29.20
CA ASP A 749 -32.63 13.12 29.85
C ASP A 749 -32.93 14.41 30.67
N GLU A 750 -32.00 15.38 30.78
CA GLU A 750 -32.17 16.60 31.60
C GLU A 750 -32.05 17.93 30.84
N ASP A 751 -33.14 18.72 30.91
CA ASP A 751 -33.35 20.05 30.32
C ASP A 751 -32.58 21.16 31.08
N ALA A 752 -31.28 20.93 31.35
CA ALA A 752 -30.50 21.65 32.36
C ALA A 752 -29.16 22.21 31.84
N SER A 753 -29.18 23.45 31.38
CA SER A 753 -27.96 24.25 31.19
C SER A 753 -27.27 24.52 32.54
N ALA A 754 -26.09 23.95 32.78
CA ALA A 754 -25.23 24.23 33.94
C ALA A 754 -23.74 24.17 33.56
N ASP A 755 -22.97 25.11 34.11
CA ASP A 755 -21.58 25.46 33.76
C ASP A 755 -20.62 24.26 33.60
N LEU A 756 -19.90 24.21 32.47
CA LEU A 756 -18.89 23.18 32.12
C LEU A 756 -17.50 23.39 32.77
N ASP A 757 -17.34 24.37 33.66
CA ASP A 757 -16.04 24.83 34.19
C ASP A 757 -15.42 23.95 35.32
N ASP A 758 -16.07 22.87 35.78
CA ASP A 758 -15.69 22.15 37.02
C ASP A 758 -15.49 20.62 36.86
N ILE A 759 -15.40 20.09 35.63
CA ILE A 759 -15.02 18.69 35.36
C ILE A 759 -13.50 18.60 35.17
N VAL A 760 -12.77 18.52 36.29
CA VAL A 760 -11.35 18.16 36.27
C VAL A 760 -11.24 16.63 36.29
N LEU A 761 -10.92 16.03 35.15
CA LEU A 761 -10.42 14.65 35.11
C LEU A 761 -8.98 14.63 35.62
N GLU A 762 -8.74 13.93 36.73
CA GLU A 762 -7.39 13.68 37.27
C GLU A 762 -6.79 12.47 36.54
N ILE A 763 -5.94 12.75 35.55
CA ILE A 763 -5.16 11.78 34.75
C ILE A 763 -3.91 11.35 35.52
#